data_AF-A0A9F7RCW2-F1
#
_entry.id   AF-A0A9F7RCW2-F1
#
_cell.length_a   1.000
_cell.length_b   1.000
_cell.length_c   1.000
_cell.angle_alpha   90.00
_cell.angle_beta   90.00
_cell.angle_gamma   90.00
#
_symmetry.space_group_name_H-M   'P 1'
#
loop_
_entity.id
_entity.type
_entity.pdbx_description
1 polymer ?
#
loop_
_entity_poly.entity_id
_entity_poly.type
_entity_poly.pdbx_seq_one_letter_code
_entity_poly.pdbx_strand_id
1 'polypeptide(L)'
;MRAAAASRPMHHITIRTSSHAPAAGELCVDVSMVTAELRPEAYREASAVDLPPEVNMAASELQREAYGGASAVELPPEVNMATSELQLEDYKEVMGVVPRVPVLPGVASSVPVPLGVAPHIPVLPEAACSTSLLPGRGRLVFHGSKRQLSRGPRTPVGRRLLALQEKRLWRGGSVTPWPADGTAAQLRTIHVTCFGSFTSFLDIGLILTEGEICHILENPSYPLLSKDGDVIIGAIFPIHGSAQMQSLPYTEKPQPLICIRLNLREFRLAQTMTFAIDEINRSNRLLPNISVGYRIYDNCESRLLSMKAAMALMNGMDITADNACSGQAVVQAIIGETESTSTITLTRTTGPFKIPVVSHSATCDCLSNRKVYPSFFRTTTSDYYQSRALAYLVKHFGWSWVGTVNSDNDYGNNAISIFLKAAKEEGICVEYSERFDRSDTAKIIKVVDIIKKSTAKVIVLVVAQIDMKILIDHLILKNVTGFQIICGEGWITADNLVTPASYNILAGSIGFDVGKLNINSFAYYVVNEFWQTIYPCLHTEGNISQSENNCRKYEDMIQFKNYSDDISELRYAKNIYNAVYAVAHSLHSLLRCTENQSCENYKTIQPWQVVEFLKKVNFTTKLGEQVWFDSTGAKVAKYDMVNWQRGLNGKVQFKVVGYYDASLPSGQQFVLNDEDIVWAAETREPRSVCSDSCPPGTRKAAQKGRPVCCYDCIPCAEGEFSNQTDSNNCEQCPGEYWSNADRDKCMLKVIEFLSFTEVMGIILVLVSLLGATLTVLVAILFLIEKDTPIVKANNSELSFLLLFSLTLCFLCSLTFIGRPSEWSCMLRHPAFGITFVLCISCLLGKTIVVLMAFRATLPGSNVMKWFGPLQQRLTVLALTFIQVLICVLWLKVSPPFPYMNMNYFKEKIILECNLGSAIGYWAVLGYIGVLAFLSLVLSFLARKLPDNFNEAKFITFSILIFCAVWITFIPAYVSSPGKFTVAVEIFAILASSFALLFCIFTPKCYIILFKPELNTKKNMMGKMASKSLY
;
A
#
# COMPACT_ATOMS: atom_id res chain seq x y z
N MET A 1 52.85 22.59 -18.51
CA MET A 1 53.64 23.67 -19.16
C MET A 1 53.04 25.03 -18.75
N ARG A 2 53.54 26.15 -19.29
CA ARG A 2 53.20 27.57 -18.96
C ARG A 2 51.69 27.90 -19.10
N ALA A 3 51.14 29.05 -18.68
CA ALA A 3 51.26 29.91 -17.47
C ALA A 3 50.63 31.31 -17.74
N ALA A 4 49.92 31.90 -16.75
CA ALA A 4 49.63 33.36 -16.58
C ALA A 4 48.81 34.11 -17.69
N ALA A 5 48.30 35.35 -17.52
CA ALA A 5 47.66 36.05 -16.38
C ALA A 5 47.07 37.44 -16.81
N ALA A 6 46.02 37.94 -16.12
CA ALA A 6 45.53 39.35 -16.08
C ALA A 6 45.03 39.98 -17.42
N SER A 7 44.45 41.20 -17.53
CA SER A 7 44.18 42.31 -16.58
C SER A 7 42.95 43.20 -16.96
N ARG A 8 42.61 44.19 -16.10
CA ARG A 8 41.58 45.30 -16.19
C ARG A 8 41.95 46.39 -17.26
N PRO A 9 41.18 47.49 -17.59
CA PRO A 9 40.34 48.35 -16.68
C PRO A 9 39.16 49.25 -17.22
N MET A 10 38.50 49.99 -16.29
CA MET A 10 37.88 51.36 -16.35
C MET A 10 36.62 51.66 -17.24
N HIS A 11 35.49 52.18 -16.69
CA HIS A 11 35.03 53.59 -16.42
C HIS A 11 34.44 54.35 -17.65
N HIS A 12 33.47 55.30 -17.61
CA HIS A 12 32.98 56.23 -16.56
C HIS A 12 31.57 56.86 -16.88
N ILE A 13 30.81 57.32 -15.85
CA ILE A 13 29.94 58.55 -15.75
C ILE A 13 28.59 58.69 -16.54
N THR A 14 27.52 59.46 -16.18
CA THR A 14 26.71 59.81 -14.94
C THR A 14 25.44 60.63 -15.39
N ILE A 15 24.52 61.04 -14.46
CA ILE A 15 23.52 62.18 -14.54
C ILE A 15 22.17 61.86 -15.25
N ARG A 16 20.93 62.20 -14.78
CA ARG A 16 20.36 62.85 -13.56
C ARG A 16 18.84 62.55 -13.31
N THR A 17 18.42 62.54 -12.03
CA THR A 17 17.14 63.03 -11.37
C THR A 17 15.84 63.34 -12.16
N SER A 18 14.60 63.17 -11.64
CA SER A 18 14.02 62.65 -10.34
C SER A 18 12.55 62.14 -10.51
N SER A 19 11.47 62.25 -9.69
CA SER A 19 10.96 63.17 -8.62
C SER A 19 9.84 62.53 -7.70
N HIS A 20 8.93 63.33 -7.09
CA HIS A 20 7.83 63.03 -6.11
C HIS A 20 6.53 62.41 -6.72
N ALA A 21 5.59 61.68 -6.06
CA ALA A 21 5.06 61.54 -4.65
C ALA A 21 3.94 62.56 -4.24
N PRO A 22 3.04 62.37 -3.23
CA PRO A 22 2.77 61.23 -2.28
C PRO A 22 1.26 60.91 -1.91
N ALA A 23 1.02 59.99 -0.92
CA ALA A 23 -0.15 59.88 0.04
C ALA A 23 -1.60 59.58 -0.49
N ALA A 24 -2.68 59.30 0.28
CA ALA A 24 -3.03 58.51 1.52
C ALA A 24 -4.59 58.61 1.74
N GLY A 25 -5.36 57.88 2.60
CA GLY A 25 -5.18 56.69 3.46
C GLY A 25 -6.31 56.53 4.55
N GLU A 26 -6.76 55.28 4.86
CA GLU A 26 -7.63 54.85 6.02
C GLU A 26 -9.13 55.37 6.06
N LEU A 27 -10.14 54.87 6.83
CA LEU A 27 -10.31 53.77 7.84
C LEU A 27 -11.80 53.25 7.96
N CYS A 28 -11.99 51.98 8.39
CA CYS A 28 -13.09 51.25 9.10
C CYS A 28 -14.62 51.64 9.18
N VAL A 29 -15.47 50.60 8.96
CA VAL A 29 -16.59 50.02 9.80
C VAL A 29 -17.86 50.83 10.18
N ASP A 30 -19.09 50.34 9.85
CA ASP A 30 -20.02 49.62 10.79
C ASP A 30 -21.33 49.05 10.13
N VAL A 31 -22.25 48.47 10.94
CA VAL A 31 -23.40 47.56 10.65
C VAL A 31 -24.76 48.24 10.35
N SER A 32 -25.61 47.62 9.49
CA SER A 32 -27.10 47.49 9.67
C SER A 32 -27.84 46.65 8.60
N MET A 33 -29.08 46.22 8.91
CA MET A 33 -30.00 45.43 8.05
C MET A 33 -30.80 46.29 7.04
N VAL A 34 -31.13 45.72 5.87
CA VAL A 34 -32.32 46.10 5.06
C VAL A 34 -32.91 44.85 4.36
N THR A 35 -34.24 44.76 4.29
CA THR A 35 -35.02 43.75 3.52
C THR A 35 -35.27 44.19 2.08
N ALA A 36 -35.28 43.25 1.11
CA ALA A 36 -35.70 43.52 -0.26
C ALA A 36 -36.61 42.42 -0.82
N GLU A 37 -37.68 42.82 -1.51
CA GLU A 37 -38.66 41.95 -2.16
C GLU A 37 -38.20 41.50 -3.55
N LEU A 38 -38.64 40.33 -4.00
CA LEU A 38 -38.47 39.87 -5.38
C LEU A 38 -39.77 40.02 -6.16
N ARG A 39 -39.78 40.93 -7.15
CA ARG A 39 -40.81 41.03 -8.20
C ARG A 39 -40.22 40.44 -9.50
N PRO A 40 -40.95 39.58 -10.23
CA PRO A 40 -40.44 39.00 -11.47
C PRO A 40 -40.46 39.99 -12.64
N GLU A 41 -39.42 39.96 -13.47
CA GLU A 41 -39.46 40.57 -14.81
C GLU A 41 -39.98 39.56 -15.83
N ALA A 42 -40.68 40.05 -16.85
CA ALA A 42 -41.24 39.26 -17.94
C ALA A 42 -40.50 39.57 -19.25
N TYR A 43 -40.36 38.55 -20.11
CA TYR A 43 -39.95 38.73 -21.51
C TYR A 43 -40.92 38.02 -22.43
N ARG A 44 -41.26 38.65 -23.57
CA ARG A 44 -42.32 38.21 -24.47
C ARG A 44 -42.03 38.55 -25.93
N GLU A 45 -42.05 37.52 -26.78
CA GLU A 45 -42.41 37.46 -28.21
C GLU A 45 -41.86 38.48 -29.24
N ALA A 46 -41.08 37.97 -30.21
CA ALA A 46 -41.21 38.20 -31.67
C ALA A 46 -40.39 37.10 -32.41
N SER A 47 -40.96 36.18 -33.21
CA SER A 47 -41.47 36.31 -34.59
C SER A 47 -40.36 36.30 -35.68
N ALA A 48 -40.43 35.57 -36.80
CA ALA A 48 -41.36 34.53 -37.29
C ALA A 48 -40.78 33.80 -38.54
N VAL A 49 -41.56 32.91 -39.18
CA VAL A 49 -41.40 32.25 -40.53
C VAL A 49 -40.17 31.33 -40.75
N ASP A 50 -40.22 30.27 -41.59
CA ASP A 50 -41.20 29.87 -42.61
C ASP A 50 -41.42 28.32 -42.72
N LEU A 51 -42.44 27.89 -43.48
CA LEU A 51 -42.81 26.48 -43.79
C LEU A 51 -43.01 26.30 -45.31
N PRO A 52 -42.83 25.10 -45.92
CA PRO A 52 -43.99 24.32 -46.44
C PRO A 52 -43.78 22.76 -46.48
N PRO A 53 -44.71 21.92 -47.00
CA PRO A 53 -44.93 20.54 -46.49
C PRO A 53 -45.04 19.38 -47.53
N GLU A 54 -45.70 18.27 -47.13
CA GLU A 54 -46.18 17.07 -47.91
C GLU A 54 -45.11 16.00 -48.27
N VAL A 55 -45.39 14.72 -48.60
CA VAL A 55 -46.59 13.98 -49.12
C VAL A 55 -46.79 12.59 -48.43
N ASN A 56 -47.91 11.91 -48.69
CA ASN A 56 -48.50 10.72 -48.01
C ASN A 56 -48.02 9.30 -48.42
N MET A 57 -48.28 8.34 -47.50
CA MET A 57 -48.76 6.93 -47.63
C MET A 57 -48.61 6.11 -48.94
N ALA A 58 -47.96 4.94 -48.84
CA ALA A 58 -48.41 3.59 -49.29
C ALA A 58 -47.40 2.53 -48.75
N ALA A 59 -47.68 1.29 -48.31
CA ALA A 59 -48.77 0.30 -48.47
C ALA A 59 -48.57 -0.76 -49.57
N SER A 60 -48.88 -2.02 -49.21
CA SER A 60 -49.03 -3.25 -50.02
C SER A 60 -47.82 -3.95 -50.71
N GLU A 61 -47.71 -5.26 -50.39
CA GLU A 61 -47.46 -6.41 -51.28
C GLU A 61 -46.10 -6.67 -51.97
N LEU A 62 -45.52 -7.84 -51.63
CA LEU A 62 -45.47 -8.96 -52.60
C LEU A 62 -45.36 -10.32 -51.89
N GLN A 63 -46.30 -11.23 -52.17
CA GLN A 63 -46.29 -12.63 -51.72
C GLN A 63 -45.89 -13.61 -52.84
N ARG A 64 -45.18 -14.67 -52.45
CA ARG A 64 -45.19 -16.05 -53.01
C ARG A 64 -44.40 -16.93 -52.02
N GLU A 65 -44.87 -18.05 -51.47
CA GLU A 65 -45.54 -19.24 -52.04
C GLU A 65 -44.62 -20.10 -52.95
N ALA A 66 -44.61 -21.44 -52.86
CA ALA A 66 -45.15 -22.37 -51.85
C ALA A 66 -44.61 -23.82 -52.08
N TYR A 67 -44.83 -24.74 -51.11
CA TYR A 67 -44.59 -26.22 -51.14
C TYR A 67 -43.12 -26.66 -51.38
N GLY A 68 -42.57 -27.78 -50.88
CA GLY A 68 -43.12 -29.06 -50.37
C GLY A 68 -42.75 -30.20 -51.36
N GLY A 69 -42.28 -31.40 -51.00
CA GLY A 69 -41.90 -32.04 -49.72
C GLY A 69 -41.56 -33.54 -49.95
N ALA A 70 -40.99 -34.25 -48.96
CA ALA A 70 -40.53 -35.68 -49.03
C ALA A 70 -39.34 -35.95 -49.99
N SER A 71 -38.48 -36.99 -49.89
CA SER A 71 -38.10 -38.02 -48.87
C SER A 71 -36.88 -38.81 -49.43
N ALA A 72 -36.10 -39.67 -48.76
CA ALA A 72 -35.74 -39.98 -47.35
C ALA A 72 -34.62 -41.08 -47.38
N VAL A 73 -34.25 -41.69 -46.23
CA VAL A 73 -33.34 -42.89 -46.10
C VAL A 73 -31.83 -42.52 -46.33
N GLU A 74 -30.77 -43.08 -45.70
CA GLU A 74 -30.55 -44.32 -44.90
C GLU A 74 -29.60 -44.11 -43.65
N LEU A 75 -29.18 -45.20 -42.98
CA LEU A 75 -28.31 -45.27 -41.79
C LEU A 75 -26.95 -45.99 -42.11
N PRO A 76 -26.17 -46.56 -41.15
CA PRO A 76 -25.09 -45.99 -40.32
C PRO A 76 -23.74 -46.74 -40.58
N PRO A 77 -22.86 -47.19 -39.63
CA PRO A 77 -22.41 -46.75 -38.29
C PRO A 77 -20.83 -46.73 -38.09
N GLU A 78 -20.36 -46.54 -36.84
CA GLU A 78 -19.08 -47.03 -36.23
C GLU A 78 -17.70 -46.55 -36.81
N VAL A 79 -16.50 -46.70 -36.20
CA VAL A 79 -15.96 -47.53 -35.08
C VAL A 79 -15.02 -46.72 -34.12
N ASN A 80 -14.99 -47.16 -32.86
CA ASN A 80 -14.13 -46.90 -31.67
C ASN A 80 -12.59 -46.61 -31.76
N MET A 81 -12.08 -45.94 -30.70
CA MET A 81 -10.79 -46.16 -29.96
C MET A 81 -9.43 -45.88 -30.70
N ALA A 82 -8.26 -45.70 -30.05
CA ALA A 82 -7.86 -45.83 -28.64
C ALA A 82 -6.75 -44.84 -28.17
N THR A 83 -6.57 -44.83 -26.84
CA THR A 83 -5.59 -44.24 -25.89
C THR A 83 -4.07 -44.23 -26.21
N SER A 84 -3.33 -43.48 -25.35
CA SER A 84 -1.92 -43.68 -24.88
C SER A 84 -0.76 -43.11 -25.73
N GLU A 85 0.43 -42.73 -25.21
CA GLU A 85 0.87 -42.31 -23.85
C GLU A 85 2.26 -41.58 -23.89
N LEU A 86 2.67 -40.99 -22.76
CA LEU A 86 4.04 -40.65 -22.28
C LEU A 86 5.08 -39.87 -23.15
N GLN A 87 5.59 -38.79 -22.51
CA GLN A 87 7.01 -38.37 -22.31
C GLN A 87 7.94 -38.08 -23.53
N LEU A 88 8.74 -37.01 -23.64
CA LEU A 88 9.52 -36.11 -22.73
C LEU A 88 11.03 -36.40 -22.82
N GLU A 89 11.78 -35.47 -23.45
CA GLU A 89 13.18 -35.10 -23.09
C GLU A 89 13.63 -33.81 -23.83
N ASP A 90 14.69 -33.16 -23.31
CA ASP A 90 15.27 -31.89 -23.80
C ASP A 90 16.22 -32.06 -25.01
N TYR A 91 16.58 -30.95 -25.71
CA TYR A 91 17.98 -30.46 -25.74
C TYR A 91 18.15 -29.03 -26.33
N LYS A 92 19.41 -28.54 -26.34
CA LYS A 92 19.80 -27.11 -26.37
C LYS A 92 20.18 -26.50 -27.74
N GLU A 93 20.12 -25.17 -27.76
CA GLU A 93 20.92 -24.13 -28.46
C GLU A 93 22.04 -24.53 -29.45
N VAL A 94 22.23 -23.72 -30.51
CA VAL A 94 23.43 -22.88 -30.74
C VAL A 94 23.23 -21.90 -31.93
N MET A 95 23.96 -20.77 -31.96
CA MET A 95 23.86 -19.71 -32.98
C MET A 95 24.56 -19.99 -34.33
N GLY A 96 24.14 -19.29 -35.40
CA GLY A 96 24.83 -19.19 -36.69
C GLY A 96 24.53 -17.85 -37.42
N VAL A 97 25.42 -17.37 -38.31
CA VAL A 97 25.44 -15.96 -38.77
C VAL A 97 25.64 -15.80 -40.30
N VAL A 98 24.72 -15.06 -40.95
CA VAL A 98 24.82 -14.07 -42.07
C VAL A 98 25.96 -14.25 -43.12
N PRO A 99 25.66 -14.33 -44.45
CA PRO A 99 25.91 -13.14 -45.33
C PRO A 99 25.13 -12.94 -46.68
N ARG A 100 24.99 -11.65 -47.07
CA ARG A 100 25.02 -11.01 -48.43
C ARG A 100 23.84 -11.03 -49.45
N VAL A 101 23.06 -9.92 -49.44
CA VAL A 101 23.01 -8.80 -50.44
C VAL A 101 23.42 -9.06 -51.91
N PRO A 102 22.51 -8.77 -52.85
CA PRO A 102 22.61 -7.66 -53.86
C PRO A 102 21.50 -6.56 -53.68
N VAL A 103 21.27 -5.46 -54.44
CA VAL A 103 22.04 -4.54 -55.35
C VAL A 103 21.17 -3.25 -55.60
N LEU A 104 21.66 -2.22 -56.33
CA LEU A 104 21.02 -0.88 -56.60
C LEU A 104 21.29 -0.41 -58.06
N PRO A 105 20.62 0.64 -58.65
CA PRO A 105 21.10 2.05 -58.52
C PRO A 105 20.06 3.21 -58.66
N GLY A 106 20.37 4.44 -58.16
CA GLY A 106 19.48 5.64 -58.22
C GLY A 106 20.19 7.01 -58.13
N VAL A 107 19.46 8.12 -58.41
CA VAL A 107 19.94 9.50 -58.75
C VAL A 107 18.81 10.56 -58.54
N ALA A 108 18.99 11.89 -58.37
CA ALA A 108 19.99 12.77 -57.70
C ALA A 108 19.55 14.28 -57.76
N SER A 109 20.17 15.17 -56.95
CA SER A 109 20.19 16.69 -57.03
C SER A 109 18.87 17.50 -56.88
N SER A 110 18.81 18.76 -56.36
CA SER A 110 19.80 19.70 -55.75
C SER A 110 19.13 20.81 -54.85
N VAL A 111 19.90 21.77 -54.29
CA VAL A 111 19.57 22.70 -53.16
C VAL A 111 19.45 24.20 -53.59
N PRO A 112 19.06 25.17 -52.72
CA PRO A 112 20.05 26.00 -51.98
C PRO A 112 19.69 26.44 -50.51
N VAL A 113 20.67 26.99 -49.78
CA VAL A 113 20.79 27.29 -48.30
C VAL A 113 21.82 28.46 -48.13
N PRO A 114 21.84 29.42 -47.15
CA PRO A 114 21.60 29.37 -45.67
C PRO A 114 20.56 30.43 -45.15
N LEU A 115 20.46 31.01 -43.92
CA LEU A 115 21.27 31.38 -42.71
C LEU A 115 20.37 31.42 -41.43
N GLY A 116 20.79 31.67 -40.17
CA GLY A 116 22.13 31.77 -39.53
C GLY A 116 22.17 32.47 -38.13
N VAL A 117 23.09 32.04 -37.23
CA VAL A 117 23.73 32.74 -36.07
C VAL A 117 22.92 33.23 -34.82
N ALA A 118 22.73 32.34 -33.81
CA ALA A 118 23.37 32.26 -32.45
C ALA A 118 23.81 33.54 -31.63
N PRO A 119 24.13 33.46 -30.28
CA PRO A 119 23.54 32.68 -29.15
C PRO A 119 23.62 33.29 -27.68
N HIS A 120 23.01 32.59 -26.70
CA HIS A 120 23.37 32.34 -25.25
C HIS A 120 23.62 33.41 -24.13
N ILE A 121 22.83 33.29 -23.02
CA ILE A 121 23.18 32.92 -21.59
C ILE A 121 24.47 33.50 -20.94
N PRO A 122 24.39 34.24 -19.79
CA PRO A 122 24.75 33.69 -18.45
C PRO A 122 23.93 34.21 -17.23
N VAL A 123 24.35 33.91 -15.98
CA VAL A 123 23.51 33.75 -14.75
C VAL A 123 24.27 34.02 -13.40
N LEU A 124 23.55 34.33 -12.28
CA LEU A 124 24.00 34.41 -10.83
C LEU A 124 24.98 35.58 -10.45
N PRO A 125 25.38 35.88 -9.16
CA PRO A 125 25.03 35.34 -7.81
C PRO A 125 24.75 36.37 -6.62
N GLU A 126 24.34 35.83 -5.45
CA GLU A 126 24.64 36.10 -4.00
C GLU A 126 24.92 37.49 -3.31
N ALA A 127 24.06 37.81 -2.30
CA ALA A 127 24.30 38.01 -0.83
C ALA A 127 25.05 39.20 -0.13
N ALA A 128 24.37 39.74 0.92
CA ALA A 128 24.84 40.36 2.20
C ALA A 128 25.53 41.77 2.19
N CYS A 129 25.59 42.60 3.26
CA CYS A 129 25.16 42.48 4.69
C CYS A 129 24.99 43.87 5.41
N SER A 130 24.50 43.86 6.67
CA SER A 130 24.67 44.88 7.76
C SER A 130 24.05 46.30 7.64
N THR A 131 23.61 47.05 8.68
CA THR A 131 23.41 46.92 10.17
C THR A 131 22.69 48.21 10.68
N SER A 132 22.14 48.42 11.89
CA SER A 132 21.43 47.62 12.93
C SER A 132 21.23 48.48 14.22
N LEU A 133 20.09 48.47 14.92
CA LEU A 133 19.95 49.10 16.28
C LEU A 133 18.96 48.33 17.22
N LEU A 134 18.94 48.69 18.51
CA LEU A 134 18.47 47.93 19.70
C LEU A 134 17.51 48.80 20.59
N PRO A 135 16.96 48.40 21.79
CA PRO A 135 17.23 47.21 22.64
C PRO A 135 16.03 46.46 23.31
N GLY A 136 16.28 45.30 23.96
CA GLY A 136 15.35 44.63 24.90
C GLY A 136 15.95 43.38 25.62
N ARG A 137 15.79 43.25 26.95
CA ARG A 137 16.40 42.19 27.83
C ARG A 137 15.54 40.91 27.90
N GLY A 138 16.00 39.69 28.25
CA GLY A 138 17.37 39.17 28.55
C GLY A 138 17.38 37.73 29.17
N ARG A 139 18.58 37.11 29.25
CA ARG A 139 19.13 35.89 29.99
C ARG A 139 18.19 35.01 30.87
N LEU A 140 18.41 33.70 31.14
CA LEU A 140 19.54 32.70 31.02
C LEU A 140 19.00 31.34 30.47
N VAL A 141 19.72 30.27 30.04
CA VAL A 141 21.16 29.86 29.92
C VAL A 141 21.83 29.10 31.11
N PHE A 142 21.89 27.74 31.08
CA PHE A 142 22.99 26.89 31.64
C PHE A 142 23.06 25.47 30.99
N HIS A 143 24.04 24.61 31.34
CA HIS A 143 24.68 23.68 30.38
C HIS A 143 25.20 22.32 30.95
N GLY A 144 25.08 21.22 30.17
CA GLY A 144 25.94 20.00 30.24
C GLY A 144 25.47 18.81 31.12
N SER A 145 26.17 17.66 31.20
CA SER A 145 27.10 16.97 30.25
C SER A 145 27.57 15.60 30.80
N LYS A 146 27.48 14.51 30.01
CA LYS A 146 28.25 13.21 30.06
C LYS A 146 28.53 12.49 31.41
N ARG A 147 28.18 11.18 31.47
CA ARG A 147 29.16 10.05 31.47
C ARG A 147 28.50 8.66 31.26
N GLN A 148 29.33 7.62 31.06
CA GLN A 148 28.96 6.25 30.67
C GLN A 148 29.40 5.19 31.72
N LEU A 149 29.18 3.91 31.37
CA LEU A 149 29.72 2.64 31.92
C LEU A 149 28.95 2.01 33.10
N SER A 150 28.89 0.67 33.26
CA SER A 150 28.99 -0.46 32.29
C SER A 150 28.66 -1.80 32.97
N ARG A 151 28.47 -2.88 32.18
CA ARG A 151 28.50 -4.33 32.55
C ARG A 151 27.33 -4.90 33.39
N GLY A 152 26.61 -5.86 32.79
CA GLY A 152 26.17 -7.09 33.48
C GLY A 152 27.18 -8.23 33.20
N PRO A 153 26.78 -9.51 33.05
CA PRO A 153 25.47 -10.14 33.32
C PRO A 153 25.60 -11.44 34.17
N ARG A 154 24.49 -12.14 34.44
CA ARG A 154 24.44 -13.64 34.56
C ARG A 154 23.00 -14.16 34.66
N THR A 155 22.69 -15.21 33.90
CA THR A 155 21.53 -16.12 34.05
C THR A 155 22.04 -17.55 34.28
N PRO A 156 21.22 -18.45 34.86
CA PRO A 156 20.58 -19.55 34.09
C PRO A 156 19.05 -19.59 34.34
N VAL A 157 18.14 -19.98 33.42
CA VAL A 157 17.92 -21.28 32.73
C VAL A 157 17.43 -22.41 33.69
N GLY A 158 16.18 -22.92 33.52
CA GLY A 158 15.61 -23.87 34.52
C GLY A 158 14.36 -24.73 34.26
N ARG A 159 13.77 -24.81 33.05
CA ARG A 159 12.74 -25.81 32.59
C ARG A 159 11.34 -25.90 33.27
N ARG A 160 10.37 -26.34 32.45
CA ARG A 160 8.94 -26.63 32.70
C ARG A 160 8.72 -28.00 33.37
N LEU A 161 7.55 -28.21 33.99
CA LEU A 161 6.61 -29.30 33.62
C LEU A 161 5.18 -29.06 34.16
N LEU A 162 4.26 -30.04 34.02
CA LEU A 162 2.81 -29.82 33.82
C LEU A 162 1.86 -30.56 34.80
N ALA A 163 0.64 -30.01 34.89
CA ALA A 163 -0.66 -30.64 35.17
C ALA A 163 -1.01 -31.18 36.59
N LEU A 164 -2.14 -30.70 37.14
CA LEU A 164 -3.40 -31.47 37.22
C LEU A 164 -4.62 -30.58 37.58
N GLN A 165 -5.83 -31.15 37.50
CA GLN A 165 -7.14 -30.51 37.77
C GLN A 165 -7.55 -30.73 39.27
N GLU A 166 -8.67 -30.25 39.86
CA GLU A 166 -10.00 -29.89 39.33
C GLU A 166 -10.88 -29.01 40.29
N LYS A 167 -11.89 -28.31 39.72
CA LYS A 167 -13.22 -27.85 40.26
C LYS A 167 -13.39 -27.08 41.61
N ARG A 168 -14.02 -25.90 41.45
CA ARG A 168 -15.17 -25.31 42.22
C ARG A 168 -15.09 -25.08 43.75
N LEU A 169 -15.13 -23.79 44.15
CA LEU A 169 -16.26 -23.16 44.88
C LEU A 169 -15.96 -21.69 45.24
N TRP A 170 -16.89 -20.76 44.94
CA TRP A 170 -17.00 -19.45 45.61
C TRP A 170 -18.44 -18.90 45.52
N ARG A 171 -18.91 -18.25 46.59
CA ARG A 171 -20.19 -17.50 46.68
C ARG A 171 -19.91 -16.12 47.27
N GLY A 172 -20.61 -15.09 46.78
CA GLY A 172 -21.01 -13.89 47.54
C GLY A 172 -19.90 -12.88 47.90
N GLY A 173 -20.23 -11.58 47.88
CA GLY A 173 -19.27 -10.53 48.25
C GLY A 173 -19.63 -9.13 47.76
N SER A 174 -20.85 -8.66 48.01
CA SER A 174 -21.23 -7.25 47.78
C SER A 174 -20.61 -6.33 48.84
N VAL A 175 -20.07 -5.18 48.46
CA VAL A 175 -19.51 -4.18 49.38
C VAL A 175 -20.14 -2.81 49.16
N THR A 176 -20.56 -2.19 50.27
CA THR A 176 -21.15 -0.84 50.36
C THR A 176 -20.18 0.14 51.03
N PRO A 177 -20.40 1.45 50.91
CA PRO A 177 -19.90 2.45 51.85
C PRO A 177 -21.02 3.17 52.63
N TRP A 178 -20.65 3.72 53.80
CA TRP A 178 -21.38 4.56 54.76
C TRP A 178 -20.33 5.55 55.36
N PRO A 179 -20.66 6.62 56.13
CA PRO A 179 -21.79 7.58 56.02
C PRO A 179 -21.37 9.04 56.37
N ALA A 180 -22.35 9.88 56.76
CA ALA A 180 -22.29 11.04 57.70
C ALA A 180 -22.43 12.49 57.14
N ASP A 181 -23.68 12.98 57.18
CA ASP A 181 -24.22 14.26 57.70
C ASP A 181 -23.59 15.64 57.42
N GLY A 182 -24.45 16.66 57.14
CA GLY A 182 -24.00 18.02 56.78
C GLY A 182 -24.98 19.23 56.82
N THR A 183 -26.21 19.11 57.34
CA THR A 183 -27.17 20.24 57.57
C THR A 183 -27.69 21.03 56.33
N ALA A 184 -28.60 22.01 56.53
CA ALA A 184 -29.48 22.56 55.47
C ALA A 184 -29.83 24.05 55.61
N ALA A 185 -30.19 24.70 54.48
CA ALA A 185 -30.87 26.01 54.40
C ALA A 185 -31.77 26.05 53.14
N GLN A 186 -33.10 26.08 53.29
CA GLN A 186 -33.97 27.27 53.19
C GLN A 186 -34.05 27.98 51.82
N LEU A 187 -35.24 27.94 51.23
CA LEU A 187 -35.80 28.99 50.36
C LEU A 187 -37.25 29.22 50.81
N ARG A 188 -37.66 30.48 50.99
CA ARG A 188 -38.92 30.83 51.70
C ARG A 188 -40.09 31.05 50.74
N THR A 189 -41.24 30.45 51.06
CA THR A 189 -42.56 30.90 50.59
C THR A 189 -43.10 31.95 51.56
N ILE A 190 -43.77 32.99 51.06
CA ILE A 190 -44.43 34.01 51.90
C ILE A 190 -45.93 33.67 52.00
N HIS A 191 -46.44 33.63 53.23
CA HIS A 191 -47.87 33.52 53.51
C HIS A 191 -48.58 34.88 53.36
N VAL A 192 -49.81 34.84 52.84
CA VAL A 192 -50.89 35.74 53.29
C VAL A 192 -52.07 34.85 53.71
N THR A 193 -52.67 35.16 54.85
CA THR A 193 -53.72 34.35 55.49
C THR A 193 -55.01 35.16 55.64
N CYS A 194 -56.17 34.53 55.48
CA CYS A 194 -57.38 34.93 56.19
C CYS A 194 -58.27 33.72 56.53
N PHE A 195 -59.04 33.88 57.60
CA PHE A 195 -59.98 32.88 58.12
C PHE A 195 -61.36 33.02 57.45
N GLY A 196 -62.16 31.95 57.47
CA GLY A 196 -63.55 31.99 57.01
C GLY A 196 -64.26 30.64 57.09
N SER A 197 -64.76 30.26 58.26
CA SER A 197 -65.67 29.11 58.40
C SER A 197 -67.09 29.53 58.03
N PHE A 198 -67.80 28.76 57.20
CA PHE A 198 -69.25 28.61 57.31
C PHE A 198 -69.75 27.30 56.67
N THR A 199 -70.92 26.84 57.10
CA THR A 199 -71.52 25.55 56.75
C THR A 199 -72.67 25.66 55.75
N SER A 200 -72.77 24.66 54.87
CA SER A 200 -73.99 24.23 54.16
C SER A 200 -74.55 25.16 53.07
N PHE A 201 -75.35 24.54 52.18
CA PHE A 201 -76.10 25.11 51.07
C PHE A 201 -75.27 25.79 49.96
N LEU A 202 -75.02 25.03 48.89
CA LEU A 202 -75.95 25.14 47.76
C LEU A 202 -76.01 23.83 46.95
N ASP A 203 -77.22 23.29 46.78
CA ASP A 203 -77.49 22.32 45.72
C ASP A 203 -77.48 23.05 44.38
N ILE A 204 -76.31 23.08 43.72
CA ILE A 204 -76.25 23.23 42.27
C ILE A 204 -76.02 21.83 41.72
N GLY A 205 -77.10 21.23 41.23
CA GLY A 205 -77.01 19.96 40.53
C GLY A 205 -76.04 20.10 39.36
N LEU A 206 -74.96 19.33 39.39
CA LEU A 206 -74.14 19.08 38.21
C LEU A 206 -75.02 18.26 37.25
N ILE A 207 -75.79 18.99 36.44
CA ILE A 207 -76.36 18.45 35.21
C ILE A 207 -75.16 17.94 34.44
N LEU A 208 -75.03 16.62 34.37
CA LEU A 208 -74.26 15.97 33.32
C LEU A 208 -74.96 16.33 32.02
N THR A 209 -74.53 17.43 31.42
CA THR A 209 -74.87 17.78 30.04
C THR A 209 -74.48 16.58 29.19
N GLU A 210 -75.44 16.04 28.45
CA GLU A 210 -75.17 15.00 27.46
C GLU A 210 -74.00 15.48 26.59
N GLY A 211 -72.92 14.70 26.58
CA GLY A 211 -71.58 15.25 26.37
C GLY A 211 -71.42 15.89 24.98
N GLU A 212 -70.66 16.99 24.94
CA GLU A 212 -70.37 17.68 23.68
C GLU A 212 -69.62 16.75 22.73
N ILE A 213 -70.33 16.28 21.70
CA ILE A 213 -69.80 15.39 20.67
C ILE A 213 -68.64 16.10 19.98
N CYS A 214 -67.43 15.59 20.20
CA CYS A 214 -66.22 16.22 19.70
C CYS A 214 -66.08 15.94 18.20
N HIS A 215 -66.50 16.91 17.37
CA HIS A 215 -66.39 16.85 15.92
C HIS A 215 -64.95 17.11 15.46
N ILE A 216 -64.41 16.22 14.61
CA ILE A 216 -63.10 16.41 13.99
C ILE A 216 -63.18 17.50 12.92
N LEU A 217 -62.35 18.54 13.03
CA LEU A 217 -62.35 19.72 12.15
C LEU A 217 -61.93 19.47 10.70
N GLU A 218 -61.47 18.26 10.38
CA GLU A 218 -61.07 17.85 9.02
C GLU A 218 -61.52 16.43 8.73
N ASN A 219 -62.00 16.20 7.50
CA ASN A 219 -62.42 14.88 7.04
C ASN A 219 -61.28 13.86 7.18
N PRO A 220 -61.56 12.64 7.68
CA PRO A 220 -60.56 11.58 7.81
C PRO A 220 -59.96 11.23 6.44
N SER A 221 -58.68 10.85 6.43
CA SER A 221 -58.07 10.32 5.22
C SER A 221 -58.57 8.90 4.99
N TYR A 222 -59.25 8.67 3.87
CA TYR A 222 -59.69 7.34 3.48
C TYR A 222 -58.52 6.50 2.95
N PRO A 223 -58.51 5.18 3.20
CA PRO A 223 -57.51 4.28 2.61
C PRO A 223 -57.71 4.13 1.10
N LEU A 224 -56.68 3.62 0.41
CA LEU A 224 -56.81 3.23 -1.00
C LEU A 224 -57.61 1.93 -1.12
N LEU A 225 -57.27 0.93 -0.29
CA LEU A 225 -57.93 -0.37 -0.20
C LEU A 225 -58.31 -0.67 1.26
N SER A 226 -59.51 -1.18 1.50
CA SER A 226 -59.99 -1.54 2.84
C SER A 226 -60.93 -2.74 2.84
N LYS A 227 -60.92 -3.47 3.96
CA LYS A 227 -61.83 -4.58 4.27
C LYS A 227 -62.01 -4.63 5.78
N ASP A 228 -63.24 -4.67 6.25
CA ASP A 228 -63.52 -4.73 7.69
C ASP A 228 -63.38 -6.15 8.24
N GLY A 229 -63.27 -6.25 9.57
CA GLY A 229 -63.12 -7.49 10.33
C GLY A 229 -63.01 -7.19 11.83
N ASP A 230 -63.03 -8.25 12.66
CA ASP A 230 -62.92 -8.17 14.12
C ASP A 230 -61.60 -7.53 14.60
N VAL A 231 -60.53 -7.67 13.78
CA VAL A 231 -59.25 -6.98 13.96
C VAL A 231 -58.77 -6.36 12.66
N ILE A 232 -58.17 -5.17 12.71
CA ILE A 232 -57.71 -4.42 11.53
C ILE A 232 -56.18 -4.29 11.55
N ILE A 233 -55.54 -4.69 10.45
CA ILE A 233 -54.12 -4.44 10.19
C ILE A 233 -53.98 -3.23 9.26
N GLY A 234 -53.29 -2.18 9.72
CA GLY A 234 -52.95 -1.02 8.91
C GLY A 234 -51.78 -1.31 7.96
N ALA A 235 -51.69 -0.61 6.85
CA ALA A 235 -50.47 -0.57 6.06
C ALA A 235 -50.27 0.75 5.33
N ILE A 236 -49.01 1.04 5.00
CA ILE A 236 -48.58 2.19 4.20
C ILE A 236 -47.57 1.70 3.16
N PHE A 237 -47.88 1.87 1.87
CA PHE A 237 -47.02 1.46 0.75
C PHE A 237 -46.96 2.58 -0.31
N PRO A 238 -45.81 2.82 -0.97
CA PRO A 238 -45.68 3.72 -2.12
C PRO A 238 -46.20 3.06 -3.40
N ILE A 239 -47.52 2.85 -3.47
CA ILE A 239 -48.22 2.25 -4.61
C ILE A 239 -48.06 3.15 -5.85
N HIS A 240 -47.97 4.47 -5.65
CA HIS A 240 -47.46 5.40 -6.66
C HIS A 240 -46.02 5.85 -6.34
N GLY A 241 -45.20 6.02 -7.38
CA GLY A 241 -43.81 6.50 -7.26
C GLY A 241 -43.66 8.03 -7.24
N SER A 242 -44.76 8.79 -7.16
CA SER A 242 -44.72 10.25 -7.02
C SER A 242 -46.09 10.85 -6.68
N ALA A 243 -46.08 12.05 -6.09
CA ALA A 243 -47.27 12.90 -5.94
C ALA A 243 -47.09 14.21 -6.72
N GLN A 244 -48.13 14.63 -7.44
CA GLN A 244 -48.18 15.93 -8.11
C GLN A 244 -48.35 17.03 -7.05
N MET A 245 -47.25 17.73 -6.76
CA MET A 245 -47.24 18.86 -5.84
C MET A 245 -47.96 20.05 -6.48
N GLN A 246 -49.12 20.41 -5.94
CA GLN A 246 -49.85 21.60 -6.33
C GLN A 246 -49.23 22.87 -5.73
N SER A 247 -49.68 24.04 -6.18
CA SER A 247 -49.41 25.32 -5.50
C SER A 247 -49.90 25.25 -4.06
N LEU A 248 -49.08 25.72 -3.11
CA LEU A 248 -49.41 25.78 -1.67
C LEU A 248 -49.49 27.25 -1.22
N PRO A 249 -50.50 28.01 -1.63
CA PRO A 249 -50.70 29.37 -1.12
C PRO A 249 -51.07 29.32 0.36
N TYR A 250 -50.44 30.18 1.18
CA TYR A 250 -50.73 30.26 2.61
C TYR A 250 -52.13 30.84 2.94
N THR A 251 -52.85 31.33 1.92
CA THR A 251 -54.15 31.99 2.01
C THR A 251 -55.34 31.05 1.80
N GLU A 252 -55.13 29.83 1.31
CA GLU A 252 -56.18 28.88 0.96
C GLU A 252 -55.89 27.50 1.55
N LYS A 253 -56.93 26.66 1.67
CA LYS A 253 -56.72 25.27 2.08
C LYS A 253 -55.99 24.52 0.95
N PRO A 254 -54.82 23.90 1.19
CA PRO A 254 -54.10 23.21 0.14
C PRO A 254 -54.92 22.04 -0.40
N GLN A 255 -54.97 21.93 -1.74
CA GLN A 255 -55.68 20.83 -2.38
C GLN A 255 -55.03 19.47 -2.05
N PRO A 256 -55.80 18.35 -2.11
CA PRO A 256 -55.23 17.02 -2.02
C PRO A 256 -54.12 16.81 -3.06
N LEU A 257 -52.99 16.26 -2.62
CA LEU A 257 -51.94 15.80 -3.51
C LEU A 257 -52.47 14.64 -4.36
N ILE A 258 -52.29 14.73 -5.68
CA ILE A 258 -52.73 13.70 -6.64
C ILE A 258 -51.55 12.74 -6.84
N CYS A 259 -51.78 11.45 -6.62
CA CYS A 259 -50.75 10.43 -6.79
C CYS A 259 -50.66 9.99 -8.25
N ILE A 260 -49.44 9.85 -8.77
CA ILE A 260 -49.18 9.58 -10.19
C ILE A 260 -48.01 8.62 -10.37
N ARG A 261 -48.03 7.86 -11.49
CA ARG A 261 -47.07 6.79 -11.85
C ARG A 261 -47.13 5.60 -10.90
N LEU A 262 -47.99 4.63 -11.19
CA LEU A 262 -48.07 3.37 -10.44
C LEU A 262 -46.71 2.65 -10.38
N ASN A 263 -46.33 2.20 -9.19
CA ASN A 263 -45.19 1.34 -8.96
C ASN A 263 -45.68 -0.10 -8.77
N LEU A 264 -45.64 -0.90 -9.84
CA LEU A 264 -46.18 -2.26 -9.85
C LEU A 264 -45.62 -3.14 -8.72
N ARG A 265 -44.32 -3.04 -8.40
CA ARG A 265 -43.67 -3.78 -7.30
C ARG A 265 -44.39 -3.53 -5.96
N GLU A 266 -44.65 -2.28 -5.65
CA GLU A 266 -45.26 -1.87 -4.37
C GLU A 266 -46.77 -2.16 -4.38
N PHE A 267 -47.43 -2.10 -5.54
CA PHE A 267 -48.78 -2.62 -5.72
C PHE A 267 -48.84 -4.14 -5.45
N ARG A 268 -47.85 -4.94 -5.89
CA ARG A 268 -47.77 -6.37 -5.53
C ARG A 268 -47.65 -6.59 -4.01
N LEU A 269 -47.03 -5.67 -3.27
CA LEU A 269 -46.97 -5.76 -1.80
C LEU A 269 -48.37 -5.63 -1.18
N ALA A 270 -49.19 -4.69 -1.68
CA ALA A 270 -50.60 -4.59 -1.28
C ALA A 270 -51.38 -5.87 -1.63
N GLN A 271 -51.24 -6.40 -2.86
CA GLN A 271 -51.87 -7.67 -3.26
C GLN A 271 -51.40 -8.86 -2.41
N THR A 272 -50.14 -8.86 -1.96
CA THR A 272 -49.59 -9.91 -1.07
C THR A 272 -50.17 -9.82 0.34
N MET A 273 -50.40 -8.61 0.84
CA MET A 273 -51.04 -8.40 2.13
C MET A 273 -52.49 -8.89 2.12
N THR A 274 -53.28 -8.55 1.09
CA THR A 274 -54.66 -9.04 1.00
C THR A 274 -54.71 -10.56 0.81
N PHE A 275 -53.82 -11.14 0.00
CA PHE A 275 -53.68 -12.59 -0.16
C PHE A 275 -53.40 -13.30 1.18
N ALA A 276 -52.42 -12.83 1.95
CA ALA A 276 -52.07 -13.43 3.23
C ALA A 276 -53.23 -13.33 4.23
N ILE A 277 -53.95 -12.20 4.25
CA ILE A 277 -55.12 -12.00 5.11
C ILE A 277 -56.29 -12.91 4.70
N ASP A 278 -56.58 -13.03 3.39
CA ASP A 278 -57.61 -13.94 2.90
C ASP A 278 -57.26 -15.41 3.14
N GLU A 279 -55.97 -15.78 3.07
CA GLU A 279 -55.49 -17.12 3.42
C GLU A 279 -55.64 -17.43 4.92
N ILE A 280 -55.40 -16.45 5.79
CA ILE A 280 -55.62 -16.56 7.25
C ILE A 280 -57.11 -16.66 7.56
N ASN A 281 -57.95 -15.82 6.95
CA ASN A 281 -59.40 -15.87 7.12
C ASN A 281 -60.04 -17.18 6.61
N ARG A 282 -59.38 -17.90 5.69
CA ARG A 282 -59.75 -19.25 5.24
C ARG A 282 -59.20 -20.38 6.13
N SER A 283 -58.55 -20.08 7.26
CA SER A 283 -57.84 -21.05 8.12
C SER A 283 -58.60 -21.40 9.41
N ASN A 284 -58.94 -22.67 9.59
CA ASN A 284 -59.53 -23.17 10.85
C ASN A 284 -58.51 -23.35 12.00
N ARG A 285 -57.22 -23.08 11.75
CA ARG A 285 -56.13 -23.25 12.75
C ARG A 285 -55.60 -21.94 13.29
N LEU A 286 -55.42 -20.94 12.43
CA LEU A 286 -54.87 -19.63 12.79
C LEU A 286 -56.02 -18.62 12.83
N LEU A 287 -56.24 -18.00 14.01
CA LEU A 287 -57.38 -17.12 14.32
C LEU A 287 -58.78 -17.72 13.99
N PRO A 288 -59.11 -18.95 14.41
CA PRO A 288 -60.44 -19.53 14.17
C PRO A 288 -61.57 -18.67 14.75
N ASN A 289 -62.58 -18.39 13.94
CA ASN A 289 -63.73 -17.53 14.24
C ASN A 289 -63.38 -16.05 14.53
N ILE A 290 -62.23 -15.54 14.07
CA ILE A 290 -61.86 -14.12 14.15
C ILE A 290 -61.43 -13.63 12.77
N SER A 291 -62.15 -12.67 12.23
CA SER A 291 -61.88 -12.09 10.92
C SER A 291 -60.83 -10.98 10.98
N VAL A 292 -59.83 -11.08 10.10
CA VAL A 292 -58.79 -10.08 9.92
C VAL A 292 -59.16 -9.17 8.74
N GLY A 293 -59.37 -7.90 9.02
CA GLY A 293 -59.53 -6.82 8.06
C GLY A 293 -58.24 -6.01 7.86
N TYR A 294 -58.29 -5.03 6.96
CA TYR A 294 -57.15 -4.15 6.66
C TYR A 294 -57.56 -2.75 6.23
N ARG A 295 -56.62 -1.80 6.39
CA ARG A 295 -56.68 -0.44 5.83
C ARG A 295 -55.33 -0.07 5.23
N ILE A 296 -55.23 -0.12 3.89
CA ILE A 296 -54.00 0.13 3.14
C ILE A 296 -54.03 1.55 2.59
N TYR A 297 -53.05 2.35 3.00
CA TYR A 297 -52.84 3.72 2.54
C TYR A 297 -51.72 3.78 1.51
N ASP A 298 -51.90 4.62 0.50
CA ASP A 298 -50.82 5.03 -0.39
C ASP A 298 -50.14 6.28 0.16
N ASN A 299 -48.81 6.28 0.23
CA ASN A 299 -48.04 7.47 0.56
C ASN A 299 -47.42 8.14 -0.67
N CYS A 300 -47.50 7.52 -1.86
CA CYS A 300 -47.08 8.09 -3.14
C CYS A 300 -45.60 8.56 -3.12
N GLU A 301 -44.77 7.81 -2.39
CA GLU A 301 -43.38 8.07 -2.00
C GLU A 301 -43.12 9.43 -1.30
N SER A 302 -44.16 10.02 -0.71
CA SER A 302 -44.11 11.29 0.01
C SER A 302 -44.05 11.10 1.52
N ARG A 303 -43.03 11.70 2.15
CA ARG A 303 -42.90 11.78 3.63
C ARG A 303 -44.09 12.48 4.29
N LEU A 304 -44.70 13.46 3.60
CA LEU A 304 -45.90 14.17 4.08
C LEU A 304 -47.14 13.27 4.08
N LEU A 305 -47.36 12.52 2.99
CA LEU A 305 -48.49 11.58 2.91
C LEU A 305 -48.28 10.37 3.82
N SER A 306 -47.04 9.94 4.04
CA SER A 306 -46.68 8.92 5.05
C SER A 306 -47.13 9.36 6.45
N MET A 307 -46.89 10.63 6.81
CA MET A 307 -47.34 11.20 8.08
C MET A 307 -48.87 11.31 8.17
N LYS A 308 -49.54 11.70 7.08
CA LYS A 308 -51.02 11.75 7.01
C LYS A 308 -51.65 10.35 7.15
N ALA A 309 -51.09 9.35 6.49
CA ALA A 309 -51.50 7.95 6.59
C ALA A 309 -51.28 7.41 8.02
N ALA A 310 -50.15 7.73 8.65
CA ALA A 310 -49.89 7.38 10.05
C ALA A 310 -50.96 7.97 10.99
N MET A 311 -51.33 9.25 10.82
CA MET A 311 -52.39 9.88 11.61
C MET A 311 -53.76 9.23 11.40
N ALA A 312 -54.12 8.89 10.15
CA ALA A 312 -55.38 8.22 9.84
C ALA A 312 -55.46 6.79 10.44
N LEU A 313 -54.35 6.05 10.43
CA LEU A 313 -54.25 4.72 11.04
C LEU A 313 -54.33 4.76 12.58
N MET A 314 -53.90 5.85 13.21
CA MET A 314 -54.08 6.05 14.66
C MET A 314 -55.52 6.46 15.01
N ASN A 315 -56.08 7.43 14.29
CA ASN A 315 -57.32 8.10 14.69
C ASN A 315 -58.61 7.43 14.20
N GLY A 316 -58.57 6.63 13.12
CA GLY A 316 -59.75 5.97 12.56
C GLY A 316 -60.43 6.74 11.42
N MET A 317 -61.73 6.48 11.23
CA MET A 317 -62.57 7.13 10.20
C MET A 317 -63.82 7.81 10.78
N ASP A 318 -64.00 7.76 12.09
CA ASP A 318 -65.16 8.31 12.77
C ASP A 318 -64.98 9.82 12.98
N ILE A 319 -65.97 10.61 12.56
CA ILE A 319 -65.90 12.09 12.52
C ILE A 319 -66.29 12.70 13.89
N THR A 320 -66.79 11.86 14.80
CA THR A 320 -67.32 12.18 16.12
C THR A 320 -66.62 11.34 17.18
N ALA A 321 -66.04 11.96 18.19
CA ALA A 321 -65.45 11.26 19.33
C ALA A 321 -66.30 11.43 20.60
N ASP A 322 -66.67 10.31 21.22
CA ASP A 322 -67.43 10.28 22.48
C ASP A 322 -66.63 10.90 23.64
N ASN A 323 -67.21 11.94 24.26
CA ASN A 323 -67.02 12.53 25.61
C ASN A 323 -65.62 12.75 26.22
N ALA A 324 -64.54 12.25 25.63
CA ALA A 324 -63.20 12.24 26.22
C ALA A 324 -62.06 12.19 25.17
N CYS A 325 -62.38 12.25 23.88
CA CYS A 325 -61.45 12.04 22.75
C CYS A 325 -60.53 10.81 22.89
N SER A 326 -60.95 9.82 23.68
CA SER A 326 -60.12 8.69 24.13
C SER A 326 -60.20 7.51 23.16
N GLY A 327 -60.21 7.82 21.85
CA GLY A 327 -60.33 6.84 20.78
C GLY A 327 -59.22 5.80 20.84
N GLN A 328 -59.59 4.53 20.96
CA GLN A 328 -58.62 3.44 20.89
C GLN A 328 -58.08 3.33 19.47
N ALA A 329 -56.76 3.20 19.33
CA ALA A 329 -56.10 3.11 18.02
C ALA A 329 -56.72 2.00 17.18
N VAL A 330 -57.23 2.36 16.00
CA VAL A 330 -58.17 1.51 15.23
C VAL A 330 -57.48 0.33 14.55
N VAL A 331 -56.14 0.31 14.51
CA VAL A 331 -55.35 -0.82 14.00
C VAL A 331 -54.49 -1.46 15.08
N GLN A 332 -54.47 -2.79 15.11
CA GLN A 332 -53.71 -3.56 16.10
C GLN A 332 -52.21 -3.65 15.76
N ALA A 333 -51.87 -3.47 14.48
CA ALA A 333 -50.50 -3.35 13.96
C ALA A 333 -50.49 -2.56 12.65
N ILE A 334 -49.32 -2.03 12.27
CA ILE A 334 -49.07 -1.39 10.97
C ILE A 334 -47.98 -2.16 10.23
N ILE A 335 -48.19 -2.50 8.97
CA ILE A 335 -47.20 -3.12 8.08
C ILE A 335 -46.61 -2.07 7.13
N GLY A 336 -45.30 -2.11 6.93
CA GLY A 336 -44.55 -1.06 6.24
C GLY A 336 -43.90 -0.08 7.24
N GLU A 337 -43.45 1.09 6.80
CA GLU A 337 -43.42 1.59 5.42
C GLU A 337 -42.21 0.98 4.65
N THR A 338 -42.01 1.31 3.37
CA THR A 338 -40.94 0.74 2.52
C THR A 338 -39.57 1.42 2.71
N GLU A 339 -39.49 2.76 2.73
CA GLU A 339 -38.23 3.50 2.92
C GLU A 339 -37.83 3.57 4.40
N SER A 340 -36.53 3.43 4.71
CA SER A 340 -36.06 3.57 6.11
C SER A 340 -36.36 4.96 6.69
N THR A 341 -36.16 6.05 5.94
CA THR A 341 -36.40 7.45 6.37
C THR A 341 -37.87 7.69 6.74
N SER A 342 -38.78 7.21 5.90
CA SER A 342 -40.23 7.35 6.08
C SER A 342 -40.76 6.39 7.15
N THR A 343 -40.16 5.19 7.28
CA THR A 343 -40.41 4.26 8.40
C THR A 343 -39.94 4.79 9.76
N ILE A 344 -38.80 5.52 9.83
CA ILE A 344 -38.36 6.22 11.05
C ILE A 344 -39.41 7.27 11.46
N THR A 345 -39.94 8.01 10.48
CA THR A 345 -40.99 9.02 10.71
C THR A 345 -42.27 8.36 11.25
N LEU A 346 -42.77 7.32 10.58
CA LEU A 346 -43.92 6.51 11.03
C LEU A 346 -43.72 5.98 12.46
N THR A 347 -42.57 5.40 12.75
CA THR A 347 -42.28 4.76 14.04
C THR A 347 -42.15 5.78 15.17
N ARG A 348 -41.61 6.99 14.91
CA ARG A 348 -41.57 8.07 15.92
C ARG A 348 -42.96 8.62 16.24
N THR A 349 -43.84 8.68 15.24
CA THR A 349 -45.23 9.14 15.41
C THR A 349 -46.10 8.12 16.16
N THR A 350 -45.95 6.82 15.85
CA THR A 350 -46.79 5.73 16.39
C THR A 350 -46.24 5.11 17.68
N GLY A 351 -44.93 5.23 17.92
CA GLY A 351 -44.24 4.69 19.10
C GLY A 351 -44.76 5.15 20.48
N PRO A 352 -45.14 6.44 20.69
CA PRO A 352 -45.77 6.91 21.92
C PRO A 352 -47.08 6.17 22.26
N PHE A 353 -47.87 5.85 21.23
CA PHE A 353 -49.11 5.07 21.32
C PHE A 353 -48.86 3.55 21.39
N LYS A 354 -47.59 3.12 21.33
CA LYS A 354 -47.11 1.73 21.40
C LYS A 354 -47.72 0.82 20.33
N ILE A 355 -48.11 1.38 19.19
CA ILE A 355 -48.58 0.61 18.04
C ILE A 355 -47.36 -0.12 17.43
N PRO A 356 -47.45 -1.44 17.16
CA PRO A 356 -46.37 -2.16 16.50
C PRO A 356 -46.30 -1.80 15.02
N VAL A 357 -45.09 -1.48 14.56
CA VAL A 357 -44.76 -1.23 13.15
C VAL A 357 -43.88 -2.38 12.68
N VAL A 358 -44.33 -3.13 11.68
CA VAL A 358 -43.61 -4.28 11.10
C VAL A 358 -43.23 -3.96 9.66
N SER A 359 -42.02 -3.42 9.45
CA SER A 359 -41.56 -3.10 8.09
C SER A 359 -41.02 -4.35 7.36
N HIS A 360 -41.28 -4.39 6.06
CA HIS A 360 -40.87 -5.44 5.14
C HIS A 360 -39.61 -5.07 4.32
N SER A 361 -39.17 -3.80 4.39
CA SER A 361 -38.08 -3.23 3.55
C SER A 361 -37.16 -2.21 4.25
N ALA A 362 -37.44 -1.77 5.50
CA ALA A 362 -36.61 -0.81 6.21
C ALA A 362 -35.37 -1.46 6.87
N THR A 363 -34.28 -1.58 6.11
CA THR A 363 -33.06 -2.31 6.49
C THR A 363 -32.07 -1.52 7.39
N CYS A 364 -32.21 -0.19 7.51
CA CYS A 364 -31.29 0.67 8.27
C CYS A 364 -31.02 0.16 9.69
N ASP A 365 -29.76 0.03 10.09
CA ASP A 365 -29.39 -0.36 11.46
C ASP A 365 -29.77 0.72 12.50
N CYS A 366 -29.97 1.95 12.05
CA CYS A 366 -30.52 3.02 12.87
C CYS A 366 -31.85 2.65 13.56
N LEU A 367 -32.68 1.77 12.97
CA LEU A 367 -33.93 1.28 13.52
C LEU A 367 -33.76 0.15 14.57
N SER A 368 -32.59 -0.48 14.67
CA SER A 368 -32.30 -1.60 15.57
C SER A 368 -32.34 -1.22 17.07
N ASN A 369 -32.31 0.07 17.40
CA ASN A 369 -32.22 0.56 18.78
C ASN A 369 -33.56 0.50 19.53
N ARG A 370 -33.81 -0.62 20.24
CA ARG A 370 -35.02 -0.84 21.06
C ARG A 370 -35.34 0.26 22.08
N LYS A 371 -34.37 1.09 22.50
CA LYS A 371 -34.63 2.18 23.45
C LYS A 371 -35.34 3.38 22.79
N VAL A 372 -35.15 3.55 21.49
CA VAL A 372 -35.77 4.61 20.68
C VAL A 372 -36.99 4.07 19.93
N TYR A 373 -36.93 2.81 19.49
CA TYR A 373 -37.97 2.15 18.69
C TYR A 373 -38.50 0.87 19.38
N PRO A 374 -39.16 0.98 20.55
CA PRO A 374 -39.56 -0.18 21.36
C PRO A 374 -40.67 -1.04 20.74
N SER A 375 -41.48 -0.49 19.83
CA SER A 375 -42.57 -1.19 19.12
C SER A 375 -42.26 -1.50 17.65
N PHE A 376 -41.08 -1.14 17.14
CA PHE A 376 -40.67 -1.50 15.77
C PHE A 376 -40.30 -2.98 15.66
N PHE A 377 -40.53 -3.59 14.50
CA PHE A 377 -40.04 -4.90 14.09
C PHE A 377 -39.80 -4.89 12.57
N ARG A 378 -39.01 -5.84 12.05
CA ARG A 378 -38.88 -6.04 10.60
C ARG A 378 -38.72 -7.50 10.20
N THR A 379 -39.38 -7.85 9.10
CA THR A 379 -39.27 -9.18 8.46
C THR A 379 -38.24 -9.24 7.35
N THR A 380 -37.77 -8.08 6.86
CA THR A 380 -36.41 -7.97 6.30
C THR A 380 -35.37 -7.89 7.45
N THR A 381 -34.11 -7.74 7.09
CA THR A 381 -32.94 -7.89 7.94
C THR A 381 -32.15 -6.57 7.98
N SER A 382 -30.95 -6.52 8.57
CA SER A 382 -30.24 -5.24 8.74
C SER A 382 -29.07 -5.02 7.79
N ASP A 383 -28.95 -3.79 7.29
CA ASP A 383 -27.78 -3.28 6.57
C ASP A 383 -26.46 -3.54 7.33
N TYR A 384 -26.50 -3.66 8.66
CA TYR A 384 -25.34 -4.05 9.46
C TYR A 384 -24.66 -5.33 8.96
N TYR A 385 -25.45 -6.33 8.55
CA TYR A 385 -24.92 -7.59 8.01
C TYR A 385 -24.53 -7.44 6.55
N GLN A 386 -25.40 -6.83 5.73
CA GLN A 386 -25.20 -6.68 4.29
C GLN A 386 -23.99 -5.80 3.94
N SER A 387 -23.79 -4.70 4.67
CA SER A 387 -22.67 -3.78 4.45
C SER A 387 -21.33 -4.35 4.93
N ARG A 388 -21.33 -5.28 5.90
CA ARG A 388 -20.16 -6.11 6.22
C ARG A 388 -19.93 -7.19 5.16
N ALA A 389 -20.98 -7.85 4.67
CA ALA A 389 -20.90 -8.85 3.61
C ALA A 389 -20.37 -8.25 2.29
N LEU A 390 -20.72 -7.00 1.96
CA LEU A 390 -20.11 -6.25 0.84
C LEU A 390 -18.59 -6.05 1.02
N ALA A 391 -18.10 -5.78 2.24
CA ALA A 391 -16.66 -5.68 2.49
C ALA A 391 -15.95 -7.05 2.37
N TYR A 392 -16.59 -8.14 2.82
CA TYR A 392 -16.06 -9.49 2.62
C TYR A 392 -16.07 -9.90 1.13
N LEU A 393 -17.07 -9.51 0.35
CA LEU A 393 -17.13 -9.71 -1.10
C LEU A 393 -15.97 -9.01 -1.83
N VAL A 394 -15.68 -7.76 -1.48
CA VAL A 394 -14.53 -7.00 -2.04
C VAL A 394 -13.21 -7.67 -1.67
N LYS A 395 -13.07 -8.17 -0.43
CA LYS A 395 -11.88 -8.89 0.05
C LYS A 395 -11.70 -10.25 -0.64
N HIS A 396 -12.76 -10.99 -0.91
CA HIS A 396 -12.73 -12.33 -1.52
C HIS A 396 -12.00 -12.32 -2.86
N PHE A 397 -12.33 -11.35 -3.72
CA PHE A 397 -11.65 -11.13 -5.01
C PHE A 397 -10.35 -10.30 -4.90
N GLY A 398 -9.81 -10.08 -3.70
CA GLY A 398 -8.54 -9.37 -3.49
C GLY A 398 -8.55 -7.89 -3.91
N TRP A 399 -9.72 -7.30 -4.15
CA TRP A 399 -9.84 -5.91 -4.55
C TRP A 399 -9.52 -4.98 -3.36
N SER A 400 -8.71 -3.96 -3.60
CA SER A 400 -8.24 -3.03 -2.55
C SER A 400 -8.55 -1.56 -2.83
N TRP A 401 -9.20 -1.27 -3.97
CA TRP A 401 -9.47 0.07 -4.44
C TRP A 401 -10.87 0.15 -5.08
N VAL A 402 -11.82 0.77 -4.37
CA VAL A 402 -13.23 0.83 -4.80
C VAL A 402 -13.80 2.25 -4.79
N GLY A 403 -14.78 2.51 -5.64
CA GLY A 403 -15.68 3.66 -5.52
C GLY A 403 -16.88 3.35 -4.62
N THR A 404 -17.49 4.34 -4.00
CA THR A 404 -18.74 4.19 -3.22
C THR A 404 -19.74 5.30 -3.55
N VAL A 405 -21.02 4.94 -3.76
CA VAL A 405 -22.11 5.89 -3.99
C VAL A 405 -23.38 5.49 -3.24
N ASN A 406 -24.04 6.45 -2.60
CA ASN A 406 -25.32 6.22 -1.90
C ASN A 406 -26.38 7.31 -2.08
N SER A 407 -27.62 6.94 -1.78
CA SER A 407 -28.73 7.89 -1.55
C SER A 407 -28.41 8.73 -0.31
N ASP A 408 -28.63 10.06 -0.36
CA ASP A 408 -28.42 10.96 0.78
C ASP A 408 -29.61 10.93 1.76
N ASN A 409 -29.95 9.74 2.25
CA ASN A 409 -31.01 9.46 3.21
C ASN A 409 -30.52 8.56 4.35
N ASP A 410 -31.38 8.22 5.32
CA ASP A 410 -30.99 7.41 6.49
C ASP A 410 -30.46 6.02 6.10
N TYR A 411 -31.05 5.39 5.07
CA TYR A 411 -30.62 4.09 4.53
C TYR A 411 -29.21 4.16 3.94
N GLY A 412 -29.02 4.94 2.87
CA GLY A 412 -27.76 4.97 2.13
C GLY A 412 -26.57 5.44 2.97
N ASN A 413 -26.77 6.47 3.79
CA ASN A 413 -25.73 7.00 4.66
C ASN A 413 -25.37 6.05 5.82
N ASN A 414 -26.34 5.32 6.40
CA ASN A 414 -26.06 4.35 7.46
C ASN A 414 -25.29 3.13 6.92
N ALA A 415 -25.77 2.55 5.83
CA ALA A 415 -25.17 1.38 5.19
C ALA A 415 -23.74 1.66 4.71
N ILE A 416 -23.48 2.76 3.98
CA ILE A 416 -22.11 3.13 3.58
C ILE A 416 -21.24 3.44 4.79
N SER A 417 -21.75 4.05 5.86
CA SER A 417 -20.94 4.24 7.09
C SER A 417 -20.50 2.90 7.72
N ILE A 418 -21.30 1.85 7.62
CA ILE A 418 -20.97 0.51 8.10
C ILE A 418 -19.98 -0.17 7.13
N PHE A 419 -20.21 -0.07 5.82
CA PHE A 419 -19.30 -0.58 4.79
C PHE A 419 -17.90 0.05 4.92
N LEU A 420 -17.79 1.39 5.02
CA LEU A 420 -16.50 2.09 5.15
C LEU A 420 -15.72 1.65 6.40
N LYS A 421 -16.43 1.32 7.49
CA LYS A 421 -15.80 0.77 8.70
C LYS A 421 -15.28 -0.65 8.44
N ALA A 422 -16.10 -1.53 7.86
CA ALA A 422 -15.73 -2.91 7.56
C ALA A 422 -14.60 -2.99 6.51
N ALA A 423 -14.67 -2.19 5.44
CA ALA A 423 -13.61 -2.02 4.45
C ALA A 423 -12.27 -1.67 5.10
N LYS A 424 -12.27 -0.74 6.08
CA LYS A 424 -11.08 -0.39 6.85
C LYS A 424 -10.60 -1.50 7.79
N GLU A 425 -11.50 -2.28 8.38
CA GLU A 425 -11.16 -3.49 9.17
C GLU A 425 -10.47 -4.55 8.28
N GLU A 426 -10.87 -4.66 7.00
CA GLU A 426 -10.34 -5.63 6.04
C GLU A 426 -9.20 -5.11 5.13
N GLY A 427 -8.74 -3.85 5.32
CA GLY A 427 -7.61 -3.28 4.59
C GLY A 427 -7.92 -2.68 3.20
N ILE A 428 -9.20 -2.54 2.86
CA ILE A 428 -9.69 -1.98 1.59
C ILE A 428 -9.65 -0.44 1.64
N CYS A 429 -9.18 0.20 0.56
CA CYS A 429 -9.22 1.65 0.38
C CYS A 429 -10.33 2.08 -0.58
N VAL A 430 -10.84 3.29 -0.37
CA VAL A 430 -11.90 3.91 -1.17
C VAL A 430 -11.36 5.14 -1.88
N GLU A 431 -11.58 5.24 -3.19
CA GLU A 431 -11.15 6.38 -4.02
C GLU A 431 -12.05 7.61 -3.82
N TYR A 432 -13.37 7.39 -3.82
CA TYR A 432 -14.39 8.40 -3.60
C TYR A 432 -15.59 7.83 -2.84
N SER A 433 -16.21 8.69 -2.03
CA SER A 433 -17.47 8.40 -1.35
C SER A 433 -18.40 9.58 -1.57
N GLU A 434 -19.33 9.38 -2.50
CA GLU A 434 -20.20 10.42 -3.04
C GLU A 434 -21.66 10.06 -2.79
N ARG A 435 -22.52 11.07 -2.69
CA ARG A 435 -23.94 10.89 -2.41
C ARG A 435 -24.79 11.88 -3.18
N PHE A 436 -26.03 11.52 -3.45
CA PHE A 436 -26.98 12.41 -4.08
C PHE A 436 -28.38 12.27 -3.48
N ASP A 437 -29.14 13.36 -3.52
CA ASP A 437 -30.59 13.33 -3.39
C ASP A 437 -31.19 13.41 -4.80
N ARG A 438 -32.28 12.68 -5.04
CA ARG A 438 -32.99 12.61 -6.33
C ARG A 438 -33.47 13.96 -6.88
N SER A 439 -33.64 14.98 -6.03
CA SER A 439 -34.02 16.34 -6.42
C SER A 439 -32.83 17.20 -6.86
N ASP A 440 -31.60 16.76 -6.61
CA ASP A 440 -30.37 17.51 -6.89
C ASP A 440 -29.65 16.97 -8.13
N THR A 441 -30.16 17.36 -9.30
CA THR A 441 -29.59 16.99 -10.61
C THR A 441 -28.13 17.42 -10.75
N ALA A 442 -27.70 18.50 -10.07
CA ALA A 442 -26.32 18.96 -10.10
C ALA A 442 -25.38 17.98 -9.36
N LYS A 443 -25.79 17.46 -8.19
CA LYS A 443 -25.08 16.35 -7.52
C LYS A 443 -25.08 15.09 -8.36
N ILE A 444 -26.19 14.71 -8.99
CA ILE A 444 -26.26 13.50 -9.84
C ILE A 444 -25.27 13.59 -11.01
N ILE A 445 -25.21 14.73 -11.70
CA ILE A 445 -24.23 14.96 -12.77
C ILE A 445 -22.79 14.92 -12.23
N LYS A 446 -22.52 15.52 -11.06
CA LYS A 446 -21.21 15.45 -10.38
C LYS A 446 -20.80 14.00 -10.08
N VAL A 447 -21.72 13.18 -9.55
CA VAL A 447 -21.49 11.75 -9.26
C VAL A 447 -21.09 11.01 -10.54
N VAL A 448 -21.84 11.19 -11.63
CA VAL A 448 -21.54 10.53 -12.92
C VAL A 448 -20.20 11.00 -13.51
N ASP A 449 -19.88 12.29 -13.42
CA ASP A 449 -18.60 12.83 -13.88
C ASP A 449 -17.40 12.45 -12.97
N ILE A 450 -17.65 11.98 -11.74
CA ILE A 450 -16.65 11.35 -10.86
C ILE A 450 -16.46 9.88 -11.22
N ILE A 451 -17.56 9.11 -11.35
CA ILE A 451 -17.51 7.71 -11.81
C ILE A 451 -16.75 7.61 -13.14
N LYS A 452 -17.04 8.50 -14.09
CA LYS A 452 -16.37 8.54 -15.41
C LYS A 452 -14.86 8.86 -15.35
N LYS A 453 -14.36 9.41 -14.24
CA LYS A 453 -12.93 9.72 -13.99
C LYS A 453 -12.26 8.76 -13.01
N SER A 454 -13.01 7.81 -12.45
CA SER A 454 -12.58 6.80 -11.49
C SER A 454 -11.39 5.97 -12.01
N THR A 455 -10.40 5.72 -11.15
CA THR A 455 -9.37 4.71 -11.41
C THR A 455 -9.80 3.34 -10.89
N ALA A 456 -10.57 3.29 -9.80
CA ALA A 456 -11.25 2.09 -9.34
C ALA A 456 -12.20 1.53 -10.42
N LYS A 457 -12.20 0.20 -10.59
CA LYS A 457 -13.08 -0.53 -11.51
C LYS A 457 -14.30 -1.14 -10.84
N VAL A 458 -14.28 -1.24 -9.51
CA VAL A 458 -15.38 -1.75 -8.69
C VAL A 458 -16.07 -0.57 -7.99
N ILE A 459 -17.40 -0.55 -8.02
CA ILE A 459 -18.23 0.47 -7.40
C ILE A 459 -19.24 -0.19 -6.47
N VAL A 460 -19.26 0.25 -5.20
CA VAL A 460 -20.27 -0.17 -4.22
C VAL A 460 -21.44 0.81 -4.26
N LEU A 461 -22.61 0.35 -4.67
CA LEU A 461 -23.84 1.15 -4.77
C LEU A 461 -24.84 0.77 -3.68
N VAL A 462 -25.13 1.70 -2.78
CA VAL A 462 -26.22 1.57 -1.80
C VAL A 462 -27.22 2.71 -1.96
N VAL A 463 -28.06 2.54 -2.99
CA VAL A 463 -29.10 3.47 -3.42
C VAL A 463 -30.47 2.79 -3.39
N ALA A 464 -31.54 3.57 -3.21
CA ALA A 464 -32.91 3.06 -3.38
C ALA A 464 -33.22 2.83 -4.87
N GLN A 465 -34.21 1.98 -5.18
CA GLN A 465 -34.56 1.60 -6.56
C GLN A 465 -34.82 2.79 -7.50
N ILE A 466 -35.52 3.81 -7.01
CA ILE A 466 -35.88 5.01 -7.80
C ILE A 466 -34.67 5.94 -7.97
N ASP A 467 -33.83 6.07 -6.95
CA ASP A 467 -32.56 6.81 -7.04
C ASP A 467 -31.59 6.11 -8.03
N MET A 468 -31.56 4.77 -8.03
CA MET A 468 -30.80 3.96 -8.98
C MET A 468 -31.28 4.16 -10.42
N LYS A 469 -32.61 4.21 -10.64
CA LYS A 469 -33.16 4.50 -11.97
C LYS A 469 -32.65 5.84 -12.52
N ILE A 470 -32.73 6.89 -11.69
CA ILE A 470 -32.26 8.23 -12.03
C ILE A 470 -30.75 8.23 -12.34
N LEU A 471 -29.95 7.50 -11.55
CA LEU A 471 -28.51 7.35 -11.78
C LEU A 471 -28.20 6.63 -13.10
N ILE A 472 -28.90 5.52 -13.39
CA ILE A 472 -28.75 4.76 -14.66
C ILE A 472 -29.06 5.64 -15.87
N ASP A 473 -30.18 6.38 -15.84
CA ASP A 473 -30.59 7.26 -16.94
C ASP A 473 -29.48 8.31 -17.24
N HIS A 474 -28.79 8.83 -16.22
CA HIS A 474 -27.64 9.74 -16.40
C HIS A 474 -26.33 9.04 -16.83
N LEU A 475 -26.07 7.81 -16.38
CA LEU A 475 -24.91 7.00 -16.81
C LEU A 475 -25.04 6.61 -18.30
N ILE A 476 -26.25 6.31 -18.77
CA ILE A 476 -26.57 6.08 -20.20
C ILE A 476 -26.28 7.36 -21.00
N LEU A 477 -26.82 8.51 -20.59
CA LEU A 477 -26.62 9.80 -21.27
C LEU A 477 -25.15 10.21 -21.37
N LYS A 478 -24.31 9.79 -20.43
CA LYS A 478 -22.86 10.06 -20.42
C LYS A 478 -22.03 8.92 -21.01
N ASN A 479 -22.65 7.83 -21.49
CA ASN A 479 -22.03 6.60 -21.98
C ASN A 479 -20.93 6.08 -21.03
N VAL A 480 -21.34 5.69 -19.81
CA VAL A 480 -20.47 5.17 -18.75
C VAL A 480 -20.73 3.68 -18.55
N THR A 481 -19.78 2.85 -18.96
CA THR A 481 -19.89 1.37 -19.00
C THR A 481 -18.59 0.71 -18.49
N GLY A 482 -18.60 -0.62 -18.31
CA GLY A 482 -17.39 -1.39 -17.98
C GLY A 482 -16.88 -1.24 -16.54
N PHE A 483 -17.76 -0.86 -15.61
CA PHE A 483 -17.50 -0.88 -14.17
C PHE A 483 -18.21 -2.06 -13.54
N GLN A 484 -17.53 -2.75 -12.62
CA GLN A 484 -18.13 -3.82 -11.84
C GLN A 484 -18.90 -3.23 -10.67
N ILE A 485 -20.23 -3.33 -10.73
CA ILE A 485 -21.10 -2.87 -9.67
C ILE A 485 -21.30 -3.99 -8.65
N ILE A 486 -21.21 -3.64 -7.37
CA ILE A 486 -21.70 -4.46 -6.26
C ILE A 486 -22.68 -3.68 -5.39
N CYS A 487 -23.73 -4.32 -4.88
CA CYS A 487 -24.84 -3.59 -4.22
C CYS A 487 -25.62 -4.39 -3.17
N GLY A 488 -26.49 -3.68 -2.46
CA GLY A 488 -27.43 -4.23 -1.48
C GLY A 488 -28.80 -4.61 -2.06
N GLU A 489 -29.74 -4.92 -1.16
CA GLU A 489 -31.10 -5.44 -1.44
C GLU A 489 -31.93 -4.51 -2.35
N GLY A 490 -31.65 -3.20 -2.33
CA GLY A 490 -32.58 -2.17 -2.80
C GLY A 490 -33.02 -2.28 -4.26
N TRP A 491 -32.20 -2.85 -5.16
CA TRP A 491 -32.49 -2.88 -6.60
C TRP A 491 -31.96 -4.08 -7.40
N ILE A 492 -31.21 -5.02 -6.79
CA ILE A 492 -30.49 -6.06 -7.58
C ILE A 492 -31.42 -6.97 -8.41
N THR A 493 -32.68 -7.18 -8.03
CA THR A 493 -33.69 -7.87 -8.87
C THR A 493 -34.84 -6.97 -9.36
N ALA A 494 -34.57 -5.68 -9.58
CA ALA A 494 -35.56 -4.74 -10.08
C ALA A 494 -35.80 -4.88 -11.59
N ASP A 495 -36.79 -5.69 -12.00
CA ASP A 495 -37.21 -5.87 -13.41
C ASP A 495 -37.43 -4.55 -14.18
N ASN A 496 -37.95 -3.51 -13.51
CA ASN A 496 -38.19 -2.21 -14.15
C ASN A 496 -36.92 -1.41 -14.48
N LEU A 497 -35.73 -1.90 -14.09
CA LEU A 497 -34.44 -1.40 -14.55
C LEU A 497 -33.95 -2.14 -15.81
N VAL A 498 -34.47 -3.34 -16.11
CA VAL A 498 -33.99 -4.22 -17.19
C VAL A 498 -34.34 -3.64 -18.57
N THR A 499 -33.36 -2.96 -19.16
CA THR A 499 -33.41 -2.43 -20.54
C THR A 499 -32.11 -2.74 -21.30
N PRO A 500 -32.13 -2.84 -22.64
CA PRO A 500 -30.91 -3.07 -23.42
C PRO A 500 -29.81 -2.03 -23.18
N ALA A 501 -30.17 -0.76 -22.93
CA ALA A 501 -29.22 0.30 -22.61
C ALA A 501 -28.62 0.14 -21.20
N SER A 502 -29.45 -0.19 -20.20
CA SER A 502 -28.98 -0.45 -18.82
C SER A 502 -28.08 -1.67 -18.70
N TYR A 503 -28.31 -2.73 -19.50
CA TYR A 503 -27.50 -3.96 -19.41
C TYR A 503 -26.03 -3.68 -19.74
N ASN A 504 -25.73 -2.76 -20.66
CA ASN A 504 -24.35 -2.34 -20.96
C ASN A 504 -23.63 -1.68 -19.77
N ILE A 505 -24.35 -1.35 -18.70
CA ILE A 505 -23.84 -0.73 -17.46
C ILE A 505 -23.92 -1.72 -16.29
N LEU A 506 -24.98 -2.53 -16.24
CA LEU A 506 -25.30 -3.44 -15.13
C LEU A 506 -24.92 -4.91 -15.38
N ALA A 507 -24.43 -5.28 -16.57
CA ALA A 507 -23.95 -6.63 -16.87
C ALA A 507 -22.96 -7.10 -15.81
N GLY A 508 -23.16 -8.33 -15.31
CA GLY A 508 -22.32 -8.91 -14.28
C GLY A 508 -22.39 -8.24 -12.90
N SER A 509 -23.31 -7.29 -12.64
CA SER A 509 -23.53 -6.74 -11.29
C SER A 509 -23.76 -7.85 -10.27
N ILE A 510 -23.23 -7.72 -9.05
CA ILE A 510 -23.42 -8.69 -7.96
C ILE A 510 -24.10 -8.01 -6.76
N GLY A 511 -25.14 -8.59 -6.21
CA GLY A 511 -25.80 -8.02 -5.03
C GLY A 511 -26.44 -9.07 -4.13
N PHE A 512 -26.83 -8.63 -2.93
CA PHE A 512 -27.57 -9.45 -1.97
C PHE A 512 -29.06 -9.22 -2.14
N ASP A 513 -29.88 -10.29 -2.10
CA ASP A 513 -31.34 -10.17 -2.10
C ASP A 513 -31.99 -11.23 -1.19
N VAL A 514 -33.25 -11.09 -0.82
CA VAL A 514 -33.99 -12.09 -0.02
C VAL A 514 -34.59 -13.16 -0.92
N GLY A 515 -34.66 -14.41 -0.45
CA GLY A 515 -35.20 -15.52 -1.26
C GLY A 515 -36.64 -15.30 -1.74
N LYS A 516 -36.97 -15.76 -2.95
CA LYS A 516 -38.24 -15.54 -3.66
C LYS A 516 -39.51 -16.01 -2.92
N LEU A 517 -40.66 -15.38 -3.21
CA LEU A 517 -41.99 -15.86 -2.82
C LEU A 517 -42.50 -16.93 -3.80
N ASN A 518 -42.32 -18.21 -3.46
CA ASN A 518 -42.79 -19.32 -4.29
C ASN A 518 -44.10 -19.93 -3.74
N ILE A 519 -45.25 -19.34 -4.09
CA ILE A 519 -46.59 -19.85 -3.73
C ILE A 519 -47.45 -19.96 -5.00
N ASN A 520 -47.71 -21.18 -5.45
CA ASN A 520 -48.42 -21.44 -6.73
C ASN A 520 -49.83 -20.80 -6.79
N SER A 521 -50.56 -20.72 -5.67
CA SER A 521 -51.88 -20.08 -5.59
C SER A 521 -51.83 -18.55 -5.63
N PHE A 522 -50.70 -17.93 -5.30
CA PHE A 522 -50.57 -16.48 -5.27
C PHE A 522 -50.69 -15.86 -6.67
N ALA A 523 -50.06 -16.48 -7.68
CA ALA A 523 -50.16 -16.01 -9.07
C ALA A 523 -51.62 -15.99 -9.58
N TYR A 524 -52.40 -17.03 -9.26
CA TYR A 524 -53.83 -17.07 -9.60
C TYR A 524 -54.65 -16.02 -8.84
N TYR A 525 -54.38 -15.82 -7.54
CA TYR A 525 -55.05 -14.78 -6.75
C TYR A 525 -54.78 -13.38 -7.31
N VAL A 526 -53.51 -13.06 -7.61
CA VAL A 526 -53.05 -11.75 -8.11
C VAL A 526 -53.68 -11.37 -9.46
N VAL A 527 -53.86 -12.34 -10.35
CA VAL A 527 -54.42 -12.13 -11.70
C VAL A 527 -55.95 -12.22 -11.71
N ASN A 528 -56.57 -13.01 -10.81
CA ASN A 528 -58.01 -13.26 -10.83
C ASN A 528 -58.73 -12.91 -9.51
N GLU A 529 -58.54 -13.67 -8.42
CA GLU A 529 -59.36 -13.50 -7.19
C GLU A 529 -59.29 -12.09 -6.60
N PHE A 530 -58.13 -11.43 -6.64
CA PHE A 530 -57.94 -10.06 -6.16
C PHE A 530 -58.87 -9.08 -6.91
N TRP A 531 -58.88 -9.12 -8.24
CA TRP A 531 -59.70 -8.20 -9.03
C TRP A 531 -61.20 -8.46 -8.86
N GLN A 532 -61.58 -9.74 -8.69
CA GLN A 532 -62.95 -10.12 -8.37
C GLN A 532 -63.38 -9.68 -6.96
N THR A 533 -62.46 -9.62 -5.99
CA THR A 533 -62.78 -9.30 -4.58
C THR A 533 -62.76 -7.80 -4.29
N ILE A 534 -61.88 -7.03 -4.97
CA ILE A 534 -61.53 -5.67 -4.57
C ILE A 534 -62.23 -4.58 -5.39
N TYR A 535 -62.68 -4.86 -6.63
CA TYR A 535 -63.21 -3.84 -7.54
C TYR A 535 -64.65 -4.14 -8.00
N PRO A 536 -65.68 -3.71 -7.25
CA PRO A 536 -67.09 -3.94 -7.59
C PRO A 536 -67.50 -3.43 -8.98
N CYS A 537 -66.84 -2.40 -9.52
CA CYS A 537 -67.13 -1.88 -10.87
C CYS A 537 -66.74 -2.85 -12.02
N LEU A 538 -66.06 -3.96 -11.73
CA LEU A 538 -65.83 -5.06 -12.68
C LEU A 538 -67.01 -6.07 -12.76
N HIS A 539 -68.05 -5.92 -11.93
CA HIS A 539 -69.17 -6.87 -11.81
C HIS A 539 -70.55 -6.31 -12.20
N THR A 540 -70.67 -5.01 -12.48
CA THR A 540 -71.98 -4.38 -12.72
C THR A 540 -72.44 -4.46 -14.18
N GLU A 541 -73.34 -5.40 -14.49
CA GLU A 541 -74.16 -5.41 -15.71
C GLU A 541 -75.31 -4.37 -15.65
N GLY A 542 -75.07 -3.16 -15.11
CA GLY A 542 -76.12 -2.15 -14.91
C GLY A 542 -75.63 -0.75 -14.54
N ASN A 543 -76.34 0.28 -15.03
CA ASN A 543 -76.11 1.72 -14.80
C ASN A 543 -74.65 2.19 -14.93
N ILE A 544 -74.16 2.07 -16.18
CA ILE A 544 -72.85 2.50 -16.70
C ILE A 544 -72.28 3.76 -16.02
N SER A 545 -73.04 4.86 -15.94
CA SER A 545 -72.57 6.17 -15.48
C SER A 545 -72.17 6.25 -14.00
N GLN A 546 -72.64 5.33 -13.14
CA GLN A 546 -72.19 5.22 -11.74
C GLN A 546 -71.03 4.24 -11.58
N SER A 547 -70.96 3.17 -12.39
CA SER A 547 -69.80 2.28 -12.40
C SER A 547 -68.55 2.96 -12.97
N GLU A 548 -68.68 3.75 -14.04
CA GLU A 548 -67.58 4.49 -14.68
C GLU A 548 -66.89 5.44 -13.71
N ASN A 549 -67.66 6.32 -13.04
CA ASN A 549 -67.11 7.27 -12.07
C ASN A 549 -66.41 6.59 -10.89
N ASN A 550 -66.92 5.44 -10.42
CA ASN A 550 -66.27 4.68 -9.34
C ASN A 550 -65.01 3.93 -9.80
N CYS A 551 -64.97 3.43 -11.03
CA CYS A 551 -63.79 2.76 -11.58
C CYS A 551 -62.67 3.75 -11.96
N ARG A 552 -63.00 5.00 -12.28
CA ARG A 552 -62.02 6.03 -12.70
C ARG A 552 -60.91 6.32 -11.68
N LYS A 553 -61.16 6.10 -10.38
CA LYS A 553 -60.13 6.20 -9.32
C LYS A 553 -59.00 5.15 -9.47
N TYR A 554 -59.23 4.10 -10.25
CA TYR A 554 -58.37 2.91 -10.34
C TYR A 554 -57.98 2.55 -11.80
N GLU A 555 -58.22 3.46 -12.73
CA GLU A 555 -58.03 3.28 -14.19
C GLU A 555 -56.59 2.84 -14.54
N ASP A 556 -55.60 3.37 -13.82
CA ASP A 556 -54.17 3.08 -13.98
C ASP A 556 -53.72 1.75 -13.35
N MET A 557 -54.44 1.23 -12.35
CA MET A 557 -54.22 -0.10 -11.79
C MET A 557 -54.80 -1.20 -12.69
N ILE A 558 -55.98 -0.95 -13.26
CA ILE A 558 -56.74 -1.94 -14.06
C ILE A 558 -55.95 -2.45 -15.28
N GLN A 559 -55.07 -1.63 -15.86
CA GLN A 559 -54.20 -2.05 -16.98
C GLN A 559 -53.30 -3.26 -16.65
N PHE A 560 -52.97 -3.48 -15.36
CA PHE A 560 -52.13 -4.59 -14.91
C PHE A 560 -52.90 -5.87 -14.54
N LYS A 561 -54.24 -5.90 -14.72
CA LYS A 561 -55.09 -7.03 -14.31
C LYS A 561 -54.60 -8.39 -14.80
N ASN A 562 -54.18 -8.47 -16.06
CA ASN A 562 -53.72 -9.71 -16.71
C ASN A 562 -52.18 -9.87 -16.73
N TYR A 563 -51.43 -8.98 -16.08
CA TYR A 563 -49.96 -9.01 -16.08
C TYR A 563 -49.43 -9.94 -15.00
N SER A 564 -48.46 -10.80 -15.33
CA SER A 564 -47.96 -11.85 -14.42
C SER A 564 -46.46 -12.18 -14.50
N ASP A 565 -45.72 -11.65 -15.48
CA ASP A 565 -44.30 -11.97 -15.70
C ASP A 565 -43.42 -11.71 -14.46
N ASP A 566 -43.67 -10.60 -13.76
CA ASP A 566 -42.95 -10.16 -12.54
C ASP A 566 -43.13 -11.11 -11.34
N ILE A 567 -44.23 -11.86 -11.29
CA ILE A 567 -44.61 -12.67 -10.12
C ILE A 567 -43.53 -13.71 -9.78
N SER A 568 -42.78 -14.17 -10.79
CA SER A 568 -41.70 -15.16 -10.66
C SER A 568 -40.40 -14.63 -10.02
N GLU A 569 -40.25 -13.31 -9.89
CA GLU A 569 -39.09 -12.64 -9.27
C GLU A 569 -39.46 -11.88 -7.97
N LEU A 570 -40.71 -11.96 -7.49
CA LEU A 570 -41.14 -11.24 -6.28
C LEU A 570 -40.45 -11.75 -5.00
N ARG A 571 -39.46 -10.99 -4.54
CA ARG A 571 -38.70 -11.26 -3.30
C ARG A 571 -39.27 -10.55 -2.08
N TYR A 572 -39.42 -9.23 -2.12
CA TYR A 572 -39.97 -8.42 -1.01
C TYR A 572 -41.40 -8.80 -0.58
N ALA A 573 -42.20 -9.35 -1.50
CA ALA A 573 -43.52 -9.91 -1.21
C ALA A 573 -43.47 -10.99 -0.10
N LYS A 574 -42.39 -11.80 -0.03
CA LYS A 574 -42.18 -12.77 1.04
C LYS A 574 -42.07 -12.10 2.42
N ASN A 575 -41.44 -10.93 2.50
CA ASN A 575 -41.34 -10.17 3.76
C ASN A 575 -42.70 -9.61 4.20
N ILE A 576 -43.59 -9.23 3.26
CA ILE A 576 -45.00 -8.88 3.55
C ILE A 576 -45.76 -10.08 4.08
N TYR A 577 -45.72 -11.22 3.39
CA TYR A 577 -46.38 -12.46 3.81
C TYR A 577 -45.95 -12.86 5.24
N ASN A 578 -44.65 -12.83 5.51
CA ASN A 578 -44.08 -13.05 6.83
C ASN A 578 -44.56 -12.03 7.88
N ALA A 579 -44.75 -10.76 7.52
CA ALA A 579 -45.19 -9.71 8.44
C ALA A 579 -46.65 -9.89 8.85
N VAL A 580 -47.54 -10.18 7.90
CA VAL A 580 -48.96 -10.49 8.15
C VAL A 580 -49.06 -11.72 9.07
N TYR A 581 -48.35 -12.81 8.74
CA TYR A 581 -48.35 -14.01 9.56
C TYR A 581 -47.75 -13.79 10.96
N ALA A 582 -46.70 -12.97 11.11
CA ALA A 582 -46.15 -12.64 12.43
C ALA A 582 -47.16 -11.88 13.30
N VAL A 583 -47.89 -10.93 12.73
CA VAL A 583 -49.00 -10.24 13.43
C VAL A 583 -50.10 -11.25 13.79
N ALA A 584 -50.54 -12.10 12.86
CA ALA A 584 -51.59 -13.09 13.10
C ALA A 584 -51.21 -14.12 14.18
N HIS A 585 -49.98 -14.64 14.19
CA HIS A 585 -49.49 -15.53 15.25
C HIS A 585 -49.37 -14.81 16.61
N SER A 586 -49.03 -13.52 16.63
CA SER A 586 -49.03 -12.74 17.88
C SER A 586 -50.44 -12.51 18.43
N LEU A 587 -51.42 -12.25 17.56
CA LEU A 587 -52.85 -12.13 17.92
C LEU A 587 -53.43 -13.46 18.40
N HIS A 588 -53.14 -14.56 17.70
CA HIS A 588 -53.56 -15.92 18.07
C HIS A 588 -53.04 -16.32 19.47
N SER A 589 -51.80 -15.92 19.78
CA SER A 589 -51.20 -16.11 21.11
C SER A 589 -51.81 -15.21 22.19
N LEU A 590 -52.09 -13.94 21.86
CA LEU A 590 -52.73 -12.95 22.75
C LEU A 590 -54.17 -13.35 23.13
N LEU A 591 -54.90 -13.86 22.15
CA LEU A 591 -56.30 -14.29 22.25
C LEU A 591 -56.43 -15.76 22.69
N ARG A 592 -55.29 -16.42 23.01
CA ARG A 592 -55.20 -17.80 23.54
C ARG A 592 -55.99 -18.83 22.72
N CYS A 593 -56.00 -18.64 21.41
CA CYS A 593 -56.66 -19.55 20.49
C CYS A 593 -56.10 -20.97 20.62
N THR A 594 -56.95 -21.98 20.49
CA THR A 594 -56.54 -23.38 20.39
C THR A 594 -56.92 -23.97 19.04
N GLU A 595 -56.16 -24.95 18.53
CA GLU A 595 -56.48 -25.59 17.25
C GLU A 595 -57.89 -26.21 17.30
N ASN A 596 -58.78 -25.72 16.43
CA ASN A 596 -60.17 -26.13 16.26
C ASN A 596 -61.14 -25.85 17.44
N GLN A 597 -60.74 -25.20 18.55
CA GLN A 597 -61.62 -24.95 19.71
C GLN A 597 -61.59 -23.51 20.27
N SER A 598 -61.74 -22.54 19.36
CA SER A 598 -62.01 -21.10 19.62
C SER A 598 -60.88 -20.24 20.18
N CYS A 599 -61.14 -18.93 20.24
CA CYS A 599 -60.30 -17.83 20.72
C CYS A 599 -61.10 -16.95 21.72
N GLU A 600 -60.43 -16.22 22.61
CA GLU A 600 -61.06 -15.29 23.57
C GLU A 600 -61.56 -13.99 22.89
N ASN A 601 -62.60 -14.08 22.03
CA ASN A 601 -63.03 -12.98 21.14
C ASN A 601 -63.63 -11.75 21.86
N TYR A 602 -63.89 -11.81 23.17
CA TYR A 602 -64.50 -10.70 23.94
C TYR A 602 -63.48 -9.65 24.43
N LYS A 603 -62.20 -9.79 24.09
CA LYS A 603 -61.12 -8.90 24.55
C LYS A 603 -60.87 -7.76 23.56
N THR A 604 -61.05 -6.53 24.02
CA THR A 604 -60.60 -5.32 23.32
C THR A 604 -59.07 -5.31 23.26
N ILE A 605 -58.45 -5.71 22.14
CA ILE A 605 -56.98 -5.82 22.09
C ILE A 605 -56.30 -4.45 21.95
N GLN A 606 -55.36 -4.18 22.84
CA GLN A 606 -54.56 -2.96 22.86
C GLN A 606 -53.25 -3.18 22.08
N PRO A 607 -52.82 -2.24 21.21
CA PRO A 607 -51.64 -2.44 20.36
C PRO A 607 -50.34 -2.78 21.12
N TRP A 608 -50.17 -2.23 22.34
CA TRP A 608 -49.02 -2.56 23.19
C TRP A 608 -48.96 -4.04 23.61
N GLN A 609 -50.10 -4.74 23.67
CA GLN A 609 -50.13 -6.17 23.96
C GLN A 609 -49.57 -6.96 22.78
N VAL A 610 -49.92 -6.55 21.55
CA VAL A 610 -49.41 -7.14 20.30
C VAL A 610 -47.88 -7.00 20.24
N VAL A 611 -47.31 -5.86 20.67
CA VAL A 611 -45.85 -5.69 20.84
C VAL A 611 -45.22 -6.75 21.76
N GLU A 612 -45.86 -7.09 22.88
CA GLU A 612 -45.33 -8.09 23.84
C GLU A 612 -45.49 -9.55 23.38
N PHE A 613 -46.37 -9.83 22.42
CA PHE A 613 -46.48 -11.14 21.77
C PHE A 613 -45.61 -11.25 20.50
N LEU A 614 -45.44 -10.16 19.73
CA LEU A 614 -44.49 -10.10 18.61
C LEU A 614 -43.05 -10.44 19.06
N LYS A 615 -42.60 -9.99 20.23
CA LYS A 615 -41.30 -10.39 20.83
C LYS A 615 -41.13 -11.91 21.07
N LYS A 616 -42.19 -12.71 20.92
CA LYS A 616 -42.23 -14.13 21.27
C LYS A 616 -42.69 -15.03 20.12
N VAL A 617 -43.00 -14.47 18.93
CA VAL A 617 -43.41 -15.31 17.80
C VAL A 617 -42.23 -16.15 17.30
N ASN A 618 -42.52 -17.43 17.10
CA ASN A 618 -41.62 -18.40 16.48
C ASN A 618 -42.51 -19.43 15.77
N PHE A 619 -42.57 -19.36 14.45
CA PHE A 619 -43.47 -20.18 13.63
C PHE A 619 -42.81 -20.54 12.30
N THR A 620 -43.31 -21.58 11.64
CA THR A 620 -42.85 -21.97 10.30
C THR A 620 -43.96 -21.67 9.28
N THR A 621 -43.59 -20.94 8.23
CA THR A 621 -44.48 -20.58 7.11
C THR A 621 -44.78 -21.78 6.21
N LYS A 622 -45.78 -21.64 5.33
CA LYS A 622 -46.04 -22.64 4.26
C LYS A 622 -44.86 -22.83 3.29
N LEU A 623 -43.92 -21.87 3.26
CA LEU A 623 -42.67 -21.91 2.49
C LEU A 623 -41.57 -22.76 3.16
N GLY A 624 -41.82 -23.33 4.34
CA GLY A 624 -40.80 -24.01 5.16
C GLY A 624 -39.84 -23.06 5.88
N GLU A 625 -39.96 -21.74 5.67
CA GLU A 625 -39.14 -20.75 6.38
C GLU A 625 -39.66 -20.52 7.79
N GLN A 626 -38.77 -20.69 8.77
CA GLN A 626 -39.02 -20.36 10.18
C GLN A 626 -38.81 -18.85 10.42
N VAL A 627 -39.74 -18.21 11.12
CA VAL A 627 -39.79 -16.76 11.35
C VAL A 627 -39.87 -16.47 12.84
N TRP A 628 -38.91 -15.68 13.33
CA TRP A 628 -38.84 -15.11 14.67
C TRP A 628 -38.08 -13.78 14.61
N PHE A 629 -38.21 -12.96 15.66
CA PHE A 629 -37.45 -11.72 15.79
C PHE A 629 -36.35 -11.85 16.85
N ASP A 630 -35.23 -11.18 16.62
CA ASP A 630 -34.07 -11.14 17.52
C ASP A 630 -34.20 -10.03 18.58
N SER A 631 -33.13 -9.78 19.34
CA SER A 631 -33.08 -8.71 20.35
C SER A 631 -33.20 -7.28 19.78
N THR A 632 -32.95 -7.08 18.49
CA THR A 632 -33.19 -5.80 17.78
C THR A 632 -34.62 -5.71 17.22
N GLY A 633 -35.35 -6.82 17.17
CA GLY A 633 -36.67 -6.94 16.52
C GLY A 633 -36.59 -7.22 15.03
N ALA A 634 -35.43 -7.65 14.53
CA ALA A 634 -35.23 -8.03 13.14
C ALA A 634 -35.30 -9.55 12.97
N LYS A 635 -35.67 -10.00 11.78
CA LYS A 635 -35.41 -11.37 11.34
C LYS A 635 -33.89 -11.61 11.25
N VAL A 636 -33.45 -12.86 11.41
CA VAL A 636 -32.06 -13.27 11.17
C VAL A 636 -31.63 -13.01 9.72
N ALA A 637 -30.46 -12.41 9.53
CA ALA A 637 -29.91 -12.09 8.22
C ALA A 637 -29.58 -13.34 7.40
N LYS A 638 -30.36 -13.57 6.34
CA LYS A 638 -30.14 -14.60 5.31
C LYS A 638 -30.42 -13.99 3.93
N TYR A 639 -29.45 -14.07 3.03
CA TYR A 639 -29.49 -13.49 1.70
C TYR A 639 -29.04 -14.49 0.64
N ASP A 640 -29.70 -14.49 -0.51
CA ASP A 640 -29.15 -15.00 -1.76
C ASP A 640 -28.12 -13.99 -2.26
N MET A 641 -27.06 -14.45 -2.93
CA MET A 641 -26.19 -13.59 -3.76
C MET A 641 -26.57 -13.77 -5.22
N VAL A 642 -26.88 -12.66 -5.88
CA VAL A 642 -27.49 -12.59 -7.21
C VAL A 642 -26.53 -11.90 -8.18
N ASN A 643 -26.38 -12.44 -9.39
CA ASN A 643 -25.57 -11.88 -10.46
C ASN A 643 -26.41 -11.60 -11.72
N TRP A 644 -26.17 -10.45 -12.37
CA TRP A 644 -26.85 -10.06 -13.61
C TRP A 644 -26.25 -10.77 -14.81
N GLN A 645 -26.98 -11.74 -15.36
CA GLN A 645 -26.53 -12.55 -16.49
C GLN A 645 -27.46 -12.44 -17.69
N ARG A 646 -27.00 -12.87 -18.86
CA ARG A 646 -27.81 -12.97 -20.07
C ARG A 646 -28.18 -14.43 -20.34
N GLY A 647 -29.47 -14.73 -20.32
CA GLY A 647 -29.98 -16.06 -20.62
C GLY A 647 -29.84 -16.40 -22.11
N LEU A 648 -29.95 -17.70 -22.45
CA LEU A 648 -29.89 -18.21 -23.82
C LEU A 648 -30.96 -17.59 -24.76
N ASN A 649 -32.05 -17.06 -24.19
CA ASN A 649 -33.11 -16.34 -24.91
C ASN A 649 -32.81 -14.83 -25.10
N GLY A 650 -31.61 -14.38 -24.75
CA GLY A 650 -31.16 -12.98 -24.87
C GLY A 650 -31.71 -12.03 -23.79
N LYS A 651 -32.65 -12.46 -22.95
CA LYS A 651 -33.16 -11.69 -21.79
C LYS A 651 -32.14 -11.67 -20.64
N VAL A 652 -32.24 -10.68 -19.76
CA VAL A 652 -31.50 -10.66 -18.49
C VAL A 652 -32.10 -11.67 -17.52
N GLN A 653 -31.26 -12.28 -16.68
CA GLN A 653 -31.64 -13.24 -15.65
C GLN A 653 -30.89 -12.93 -14.34
N PHE A 654 -31.60 -13.04 -13.22
CA PHE A 654 -31.08 -12.83 -11.87
C PHE A 654 -30.60 -14.17 -11.27
N LYS A 655 -29.46 -14.68 -11.75
CA LYS A 655 -28.94 -15.98 -11.32
C LYS A 655 -28.41 -15.89 -9.89
N VAL A 656 -28.80 -16.83 -9.03
CA VAL A 656 -28.18 -17.00 -7.70
C VAL A 656 -26.82 -17.68 -7.87
N VAL A 657 -25.77 -17.07 -7.33
CA VAL A 657 -24.36 -17.51 -7.43
C VAL A 657 -23.74 -17.85 -6.07
N GLY A 658 -24.45 -17.57 -4.97
CA GLY A 658 -23.97 -17.78 -3.61
C GLY A 658 -25.02 -17.44 -2.56
N TYR A 659 -24.63 -17.43 -1.29
CA TYR A 659 -25.49 -17.01 -0.18
C TYR A 659 -24.69 -16.44 1.00
N TYR A 660 -25.40 -15.69 1.85
CA TYR A 660 -24.92 -15.24 3.15
C TYR A 660 -25.93 -15.60 4.25
N ASP A 661 -25.47 -16.20 5.35
CA ASP A 661 -26.30 -16.61 6.49
C ASP A 661 -25.61 -16.30 7.82
N ALA A 662 -26.11 -15.29 8.53
CA ALA A 662 -25.56 -14.84 9.80
C ALA A 662 -25.80 -15.82 10.97
N SER A 663 -26.65 -16.86 10.81
CA SER A 663 -26.83 -17.90 11.83
C SER A 663 -25.73 -18.97 11.85
N LEU A 664 -24.88 -19.01 10.82
CA LEU A 664 -23.76 -19.95 10.73
C LEU A 664 -22.53 -19.46 11.52
N PRO A 665 -21.60 -20.36 11.90
CA PRO A 665 -20.32 -19.99 12.51
C PRO A 665 -19.45 -19.11 11.59
N SER A 666 -18.65 -18.21 12.17
CA SER A 666 -17.71 -17.37 11.43
C SER A 666 -16.78 -18.21 10.54
N GLY A 667 -16.64 -17.82 9.27
CA GLY A 667 -15.96 -18.61 8.23
C GLY A 667 -16.87 -19.55 7.43
N GLN A 668 -18.12 -19.76 7.84
CA GLN A 668 -19.15 -20.49 7.09
C GLN A 668 -20.35 -19.59 6.70
N GLN A 669 -20.36 -18.32 7.12
CA GLN A 669 -21.45 -17.37 6.92
C GLN A 669 -21.59 -16.84 5.49
N PHE A 670 -20.60 -17.04 4.63
CA PHE A 670 -20.53 -16.49 3.26
C PHE A 670 -20.00 -17.59 2.34
N VAL A 671 -20.74 -17.91 1.28
CA VAL A 671 -20.37 -18.93 0.30
C VAL A 671 -20.72 -18.40 -1.09
N LEU A 672 -19.77 -18.51 -2.02
CA LEU A 672 -19.86 -18.01 -3.38
C LEU A 672 -19.32 -19.07 -4.34
N ASN A 673 -19.97 -19.27 -5.49
CA ASN A 673 -19.46 -20.11 -6.56
C ASN A 673 -18.87 -19.23 -7.66
N ASP A 674 -17.56 -19.01 -7.62
CA ASP A 674 -16.87 -18.05 -8.49
C ASP A 674 -16.93 -18.45 -9.98
N GLU A 675 -17.08 -19.75 -10.29
CA GLU A 675 -17.27 -20.26 -11.66
C GLU A 675 -18.64 -19.89 -12.26
N ASP A 676 -19.65 -19.63 -11.41
CA ASP A 676 -21.00 -19.32 -11.86
C ASP A 676 -21.20 -17.84 -12.24
N ILE A 677 -20.20 -16.97 -12.01
CA ILE A 677 -20.29 -15.50 -12.10
C ILE A 677 -19.92 -14.97 -13.49
N VAL A 678 -20.74 -14.05 -14.01
CA VAL A 678 -20.43 -13.21 -15.17
C VAL A 678 -19.97 -11.84 -14.68
N TRP A 679 -18.95 -11.28 -15.34
CA TRP A 679 -18.31 -10.00 -15.02
C TRP A 679 -18.73 -8.89 -16.00
N ALA A 680 -18.63 -7.62 -15.60
CA ALA A 680 -19.01 -6.45 -16.40
C ALA A 680 -18.23 -6.24 -17.72
N ALA A 681 -17.25 -7.10 -18.04
CA ALA A 681 -16.51 -7.15 -19.31
C ALA A 681 -16.59 -8.54 -20.00
N GLU A 682 -17.55 -9.38 -19.58
CA GLU A 682 -17.92 -10.71 -20.11
C GLU A 682 -16.78 -11.74 -20.31
N THR A 683 -15.55 -11.47 -19.82
CA THR A 683 -14.35 -12.25 -20.16
C THR A 683 -13.41 -12.56 -18.99
N ARG A 684 -13.24 -11.65 -18.01
CA ARG A 684 -12.34 -11.81 -16.85
C ARG A 684 -12.83 -11.01 -15.63
N GLU A 685 -12.37 -11.42 -14.46
CA GLU A 685 -12.52 -10.69 -13.20
C GLU A 685 -11.86 -9.28 -13.28
N PRO A 686 -12.52 -8.22 -12.77
CA PRO A 686 -12.03 -6.84 -12.81
C PRO A 686 -10.99 -6.52 -11.72
N ARG A 687 -9.71 -6.47 -12.09
CA ARG A 687 -8.62 -6.09 -11.17
C ARG A 687 -8.75 -4.62 -10.69
N SER A 688 -9.14 -4.42 -9.42
CA SER A 688 -9.27 -3.10 -8.76
C SER A 688 -8.25 -2.88 -7.63
N VAL A 689 -7.14 -2.20 -7.97
CA VAL A 689 -6.06 -1.81 -7.04
C VAL A 689 -5.59 -0.37 -7.35
N CYS A 690 -5.05 0.35 -6.36
CA CYS A 690 -4.49 1.70 -6.57
C CYS A 690 -3.04 1.67 -7.08
N SER A 691 -2.25 0.76 -6.50
CA SER A 691 -0.86 0.48 -6.89
C SER A 691 -0.70 -1.02 -7.13
N ASP A 692 0.22 -1.38 -8.02
CA ASP A 692 0.65 -2.77 -8.21
C ASP A 692 1.41 -3.30 -6.98
N SER A 693 1.53 -4.63 -6.88
CA SER A 693 2.40 -5.24 -5.86
C SER A 693 3.86 -4.96 -6.17
N CYS A 694 4.60 -4.46 -5.19
CA CYS A 694 6.01 -4.10 -5.33
C CYS A 694 6.88 -5.37 -5.46
N PRO A 695 7.75 -5.47 -6.48
CA PRO A 695 8.62 -6.63 -6.65
C PRO A 695 9.71 -6.68 -5.57
N PRO A 696 10.32 -7.87 -5.34
CA PRO A 696 11.58 -7.99 -4.61
C PRO A 696 12.63 -6.98 -5.10
N GLY A 697 13.51 -6.55 -4.21
CA GLY A 697 14.44 -5.45 -4.42
C GLY A 697 13.87 -4.05 -4.22
N THR A 698 12.55 -3.93 -4.04
CA THR A 698 11.88 -2.68 -3.70
C THR A 698 11.14 -2.75 -2.37
N ARG A 699 10.74 -1.59 -1.86
CA ARG A 699 9.86 -1.42 -0.71
C ARG A 699 8.74 -0.41 -1.00
N LYS A 700 7.62 -0.53 -0.30
CA LYS A 700 6.51 0.44 -0.37
C LYS A 700 6.93 1.81 0.18
N ALA A 701 6.39 2.85 -0.43
CA ALA A 701 6.38 4.22 0.09
C ALA A 701 5.00 4.84 -0.14
N ALA A 702 4.24 5.10 0.93
CA ALA A 702 2.88 5.62 0.82
C ALA A 702 2.86 7.02 0.17
N GLN A 703 1.99 7.21 -0.84
CA GLN A 703 1.87 8.48 -1.55
C GLN A 703 1.29 9.56 -0.62
N LYS A 704 2.02 10.66 -0.41
CA LYS A 704 1.66 11.69 0.57
C LYS A 704 0.31 12.33 0.24
N GLY A 705 -0.68 12.12 1.12
CA GLY A 705 -2.03 12.64 0.98
C GLY A 705 -3.03 11.68 0.31
N ARG A 706 -2.63 10.44 -0.01
CA ARG A 706 -3.50 9.38 -0.52
C ARG A 706 -3.67 8.24 0.51
N PRO A 707 -4.67 7.35 0.35
CA PRO A 707 -4.87 6.18 1.21
C PRO A 707 -3.70 5.19 1.16
N VAL A 708 -3.57 4.34 2.18
CA VAL A 708 -2.43 3.42 2.37
C VAL A 708 -2.24 2.39 1.24
N CYS A 709 -3.29 2.10 0.47
CA CYS A 709 -3.22 1.21 -0.69
C CYS A 709 -2.58 1.86 -1.93
N CYS A 710 -2.33 3.18 -1.89
CA CYS A 710 -1.64 3.95 -2.93
C CYS A 710 -0.21 4.24 -2.49
N TYR A 711 0.74 3.49 -3.05
CA TYR A 711 2.17 3.58 -2.72
C TYR A 711 3.03 3.48 -3.97
N ASP A 712 4.23 4.07 -3.90
CA ASP A 712 5.28 3.92 -4.89
C ASP A 712 6.24 2.80 -4.47
N CYS A 713 6.73 2.02 -5.44
CA CYS A 713 7.71 0.96 -5.20
C CYS A 713 9.12 1.54 -5.37
N ILE A 714 9.80 1.84 -4.25
CA ILE A 714 11.12 2.46 -4.24
C ILE A 714 12.19 1.37 -4.08
N PRO A 715 13.26 1.33 -4.91
CA PRO A 715 14.33 0.35 -4.76
C PRO A 715 15.08 0.52 -3.43
N CYS A 716 15.59 -0.60 -2.90
CA CYS A 716 16.40 -0.60 -1.68
C CYS A 716 17.73 0.14 -1.85
N ALA A 717 18.28 0.66 -0.74
CA ALA A 717 19.55 1.39 -0.75
C ALA A 717 20.75 0.47 -1.00
N GLU A 718 21.93 1.05 -1.22
CA GLU A 718 23.14 0.29 -1.48
C GLU A 718 23.62 -0.49 -0.25
N GLY A 719 23.72 -1.82 -0.36
CA GLY A 719 23.99 -2.71 0.76
C GLY A 719 22.74 -3.14 1.53
N GLU A 720 21.55 -2.69 1.11
CA GLU A 720 20.25 -3.20 1.56
C GLU A 720 19.60 -4.09 0.49
N PHE A 721 18.72 -4.99 0.92
CA PHE A 721 17.98 -5.90 0.04
C PHE A 721 16.52 -6.07 0.50
N SER A 722 15.68 -6.61 -0.37
CA SER A 722 14.32 -7.04 -0.05
C SER A 722 14.00 -8.32 -0.84
N ASN A 723 13.87 -9.45 -0.15
CA ASN A 723 13.58 -10.74 -0.80
C ASN A 723 12.08 -11.04 -0.95
N GLN A 724 11.21 -10.17 -0.45
CA GLN A 724 9.77 -10.37 -0.38
C GLN A 724 9.04 -9.35 -1.26
N THR A 725 8.09 -9.84 -2.04
CA THR A 725 7.07 -9.01 -2.70
C THR A 725 6.33 -8.17 -1.66
N ASP A 726 5.99 -6.93 -1.99
CA ASP A 726 5.19 -6.03 -1.15
C ASP A 726 5.78 -5.68 0.23
N SER A 727 7.09 -5.83 0.43
CA SER A 727 7.75 -5.41 1.67
C SER A 727 7.61 -3.91 1.96
N ASN A 728 7.44 -3.57 3.24
CA ASN A 728 7.42 -2.17 3.70
C ASN A 728 8.82 -1.58 3.94
N ASN A 729 9.83 -2.43 4.18
CA ASN A 729 11.20 -2.05 4.54
C ASN A 729 12.23 -2.88 3.76
N CYS A 730 13.46 -2.40 3.70
CA CYS A 730 14.61 -3.18 3.24
C CYS A 730 15.46 -3.62 4.44
N GLU A 731 16.14 -4.76 4.32
CA GLU A 731 17.06 -5.29 5.34
C GLU A 731 18.52 -5.07 4.90
N GLN A 732 19.44 -4.93 5.86
CA GLN A 732 20.87 -4.70 5.53
C GLN A 732 21.61 -6.03 5.33
N CYS A 733 22.40 -6.15 4.26
CA CYS A 733 23.19 -7.35 4.00
C CYS A 733 24.27 -7.60 5.09
N PRO A 734 24.53 -8.88 5.47
CA PRO A 734 25.62 -9.24 6.39
C PRO A 734 27.00 -8.79 5.88
N GLY A 735 27.96 -8.54 6.79
CA GLY A 735 29.20 -7.80 6.50
C GLY A 735 30.11 -8.36 5.39
N GLU A 736 30.10 -9.67 5.15
CA GLU A 736 30.85 -10.33 4.05
C GLU A 736 30.14 -10.26 2.69
N TYR A 737 28.88 -9.83 2.68
CA TYR A 737 27.99 -9.81 1.53
C TYR A 737 27.59 -8.38 1.15
N TRP A 738 27.07 -8.24 -0.07
CA TRP A 738 26.62 -6.99 -0.68
C TRP A 738 25.38 -7.24 -1.52
N SER A 739 24.45 -6.29 -1.55
CA SER A 739 23.25 -6.38 -2.39
C SER A 739 23.62 -6.42 -3.88
N ASN A 740 23.01 -7.31 -4.66
CA ASN A 740 23.15 -7.34 -6.12
C ASN A 740 22.60 -6.07 -6.80
N ALA A 741 22.64 -6.01 -8.13
CA ALA A 741 22.12 -4.90 -8.92
C ALA A 741 20.62 -4.66 -8.65
N ASP A 742 19.84 -5.75 -8.65
CA ASP A 742 18.37 -5.75 -8.50
C ASP A 742 17.91 -5.63 -7.04
N ARG A 743 18.85 -5.66 -6.08
CA ARG A 743 18.62 -5.60 -4.62
C ARG A 743 17.70 -6.70 -4.03
N ASP A 744 17.42 -7.78 -4.74
CA ASP A 744 16.63 -8.91 -4.21
C ASP A 744 17.45 -9.86 -3.32
N LYS A 745 18.79 -9.86 -3.42
CA LYS A 745 19.68 -10.82 -2.74
C LYS A 745 21.07 -10.28 -2.38
N CYS A 746 21.62 -10.81 -1.29
CA CYS A 746 22.99 -10.54 -0.85
C CYS A 746 23.97 -11.56 -1.46
N MET A 747 25.02 -11.08 -2.14
CA MET A 747 26.09 -11.87 -2.75
C MET A 747 27.43 -11.58 -2.08
N LEU A 748 28.37 -12.53 -2.09
CA LEU A 748 29.71 -12.34 -1.47
C LEU A 748 30.49 -11.19 -2.11
N LYS A 749 31.18 -10.38 -1.28
CA LYS A 749 32.03 -9.28 -1.75
C LYS A 749 33.25 -9.78 -2.51
N VAL A 750 33.68 -9.00 -3.51
CA VAL A 750 34.90 -9.28 -4.28
C VAL A 750 36.13 -9.06 -3.41
N ILE A 751 37.08 -10.00 -3.45
CA ILE A 751 38.33 -9.96 -2.70
C ILE A 751 39.45 -9.37 -3.58
N GLU A 752 40.19 -8.39 -3.07
CA GLU A 752 41.29 -7.73 -3.78
C GLU A 752 42.65 -7.90 -3.05
N PHE A 753 43.68 -8.29 -3.80
CA PHE A 753 45.07 -8.46 -3.36
C PHE A 753 46.02 -8.24 -4.56
N LEU A 754 47.35 -8.15 -4.33
CA LEU A 754 48.33 -7.98 -5.41
C LEU A 754 48.57 -9.32 -6.15
N SER A 755 48.04 -9.46 -7.36
CA SER A 755 48.05 -10.71 -8.12
C SER A 755 49.21 -10.82 -9.11
N PHE A 756 49.73 -12.04 -9.31
CA PHE A 756 50.64 -12.38 -10.42
C PHE A 756 50.01 -12.15 -11.81
N THR A 757 48.68 -12.11 -11.90
CA THR A 757 47.93 -11.95 -13.16
C THR A 757 47.61 -10.51 -13.52
N GLU A 758 47.83 -9.54 -12.62
CA GLU A 758 47.55 -8.12 -12.91
C GLU A 758 48.79 -7.39 -13.42
N VAL A 759 48.60 -6.35 -14.24
CA VAL A 759 49.67 -5.64 -14.96
C VAL A 759 50.81 -5.19 -14.03
N MET A 760 50.48 -4.68 -12.84
CA MET A 760 51.47 -4.27 -11.85
C MET A 760 52.30 -5.45 -11.31
N GLY A 761 51.67 -6.58 -11.01
CA GLY A 761 52.37 -7.80 -10.57
C GLY A 761 53.31 -8.33 -11.66
N ILE A 762 52.83 -8.40 -12.90
CA ILE A 762 53.61 -8.88 -14.06
C ILE A 762 54.88 -8.04 -14.26
N ILE A 763 54.77 -6.71 -14.22
CA ILE A 763 55.92 -5.80 -14.38
C ILE A 763 56.96 -6.02 -13.26
N LEU A 764 56.53 -6.13 -12.00
CA LEU A 764 57.43 -6.30 -10.86
C LEU A 764 58.14 -7.66 -10.88
N VAL A 765 57.47 -8.74 -11.32
CA VAL A 765 58.09 -10.07 -11.52
C VAL A 765 59.15 -10.02 -12.62
N LEU A 766 58.86 -9.41 -13.78
CA LEU A 766 59.81 -9.31 -14.89
C LEU A 766 61.07 -8.51 -14.49
N VAL A 767 60.89 -7.40 -13.78
CA VAL A 767 62.01 -6.56 -13.28
C VAL A 767 62.82 -7.29 -12.20
N SER A 768 62.18 -8.07 -11.32
CA SER A 768 62.82 -8.94 -10.32
C SER A 768 63.69 -10.02 -10.98
N LEU A 769 63.14 -10.77 -11.94
CA LEU A 769 63.85 -11.83 -12.66
C LEU A 769 64.99 -11.28 -13.53
N LEU A 770 64.83 -10.10 -14.14
CA LEU A 770 65.89 -9.42 -14.87
C LEU A 770 67.05 -9.03 -13.92
N GLY A 771 66.75 -8.51 -12.73
CA GLY A 771 67.75 -8.22 -11.71
C GLY A 771 68.52 -9.47 -11.28
N ALA A 772 67.79 -10.54 -10.94
CA ALA A 772 68.37 -11.81 -10.51
C ALA A 772 69.28 -12.43 -11.59
N THR A 773 68.81 -12.50 -12.85
CA THR A 773 69.60 -13.04 -13.96
C THR A 773 70.84 -12.20 -14.26
N LEU A 774 70.75 -10.87 -14.24
CA LEU A 774 71.93 -9.98 -14.37
C LEU A 774 72.95 -10.20 -13.24
N THR A 775 72.52 -10.34 -11.98
CA THR A 775 73.44 -10.68 -10.87
C THR A 775 74.13 -12.03 -11.05
N VAL A 776 73.43 -13.06 -11.53
CA VAL A 776 74.01 -14.38 -11.80
C VAL A 776 75.03 -14.31 -12.94
N LEU A 777 74.73 -13.60 -14.03
CA LEU A 777 75.67 -13.40 -15.14
C LEU A 777 76.96 -12.67 -14.70
N VAL A 778 76.84 -11.64 -13.86
CA VAL A 778 78.00 -10.96 -13.25
C VAL A 778 78.80 -11.90 -12.35
N ALA A 779 78.14 -12.76 -11.56
CA ALA A 779 78.81 -13.75 -10.72
C ALA A 779 79.56 -14.80 -11.56
N ILE A 780 78.97 -15.30 -12.65
CA ILE A 780 79.61 -16.24 -13.58
C ILE A 780 80.85 -15.58 -14.23
N LEU A 781 80.74 -14.34 -14.71
CA LEU A 781 81.89 -13.60 -15.27
C LEU A 781 83.03 -13.46 -14.26
N PHE A 782 82.72 -13.13 -12.99
CA PHE A 782 83.71 -13.03 -11.92
C PHE A 782 84.31 -14.38 -11.50
N LEU A 783 83.58 -15.50 -11.68
CA LEU A 783 84.09 -16.85 -11.44
C LEU A 783 85.04 -17.33 -12.53
N ILE A 784 84.76 -17.00 -13.80
CA ILE A 784 85.66 -17.29 -14.93
C ILE A 784 86.94 -16.46 -14.81
N GLU A 785 86.80 -15.14 -14.66
CA GLU A 785 87.92 -14.20 -14.56
C GLU A 785 88.52 -14.11 -13.15
N LYS A 786 88.29 -15.12 -12.29
CA LYS A 786 88.70 -15.16 -10.89
C LYS A 786 90.21 -15.01 -10.69
N ASP A 787 91.00 -15.45 -11.66
CA ASP A 787 92.46 -15.36 -11.59
C ASP A 787 93.04 -14.00 -12.01
N THR A 788 92.23 -13.13 -12.61
CA THR A 788 92.65 -11.78 -13.03
C THR A 788 93.04 -10.92 -11.83
N PRO A 789 94.01 -10.00 -12.00
CA PRO A 789 94.46 -9.18 -10.89
C PRO A 789 93.37 -8.19 -10.43
N ILE A 790 92.46 -7.72 -11.30
CA ILE A 790 91.34 -6.85 -10.89
C ILE A 790 90.36 -7.56 -9.94
N VAL A 791 90.03 -8.84 -10.18
CA VAL A 791 89.14 -9.62 -9.28
C VAL A 791 89.84 -9.98 -7.97
N LYS A 792 91.15 -10.33 -8.02
CA LYS A 792 91.96 -10.61 -6.82
C LYS A 792 92.19 -9.38 -5.95
N ALA A 793 92.43 -8.21 -6.54
CA ALA A 793 92.55 -6.96 -5.80
C ALA A 793 91.24 -6.55 -5.10
N ASN A 794 90.08 -6.92 -5.68
CA ASN A 794 88.77 -6.51 -5.19
C ASN A 794 88.21 -7.31 -4.01
N ASN A 795 89.03 -8.10 -3.31
CA ASN A 795 88.61 -9.04 -2.26
C ASN A 795 87.47 -9.96 -2.78
N SER A 796 87.87 -10.98 -3.53
CA SER A 796 86.95 -11.83 -4.28
C SER A 796 85.88 -12.50 -3.39
N GLU A 797 86.20 -12.91 -2.17
CA GLU A 797 85.24 -13.49 -1.22
C GLU A 797 84.11 -12.51 -0.86
N LEU A 798 84.43 -11.27 -0.45
CA LEU A 798 83.41 -10.24 -0.18
C LEU A 798 82.67 -9.83 -1.47
N SER A 799 83.27 -9.99 -2.65
CA SER A 799 82.61 -9.75 -3.94
C SER A 799 81.55 -10.80 -4.26
N PHE A 800 81.88 -12.09 -4.08
CA PHE A 800 80.93 -13.19 -4.30
C PHE A 800 79.82 -13.22 -3.25
N LEU A 801 80.12 -12.95 -1.98
CA LEU A 801 79.10 -12.83 -0.92
C LEU A 801 78.13 -11.67 -1.18
N LEU A 802 78.62 -10.54 -1.72
CA LEU A 802 77.76 -9.43 -2.12
C LEU A 802 76.85 -9.79 -3.30
N LEU A 803 77.39 -10.46 -4.34
CA LEU A 803 76.59 -10.91 -5.49
C LEU A 803 75.54 -11.95 -5.10
N PHE A 804 75.89 -12.92 -4.26
CA PHE A 804 74.95 -13.90 -3.69
C PHE A 804 73.89 -13.25 -2.80
N SER A 805 74.24 -12.19 -2.06
CA SER A 805 73.24 -11.42 -1.31
C SER A 805 72.30 -10.66 -2.24
N LEU A 806 72.80 -10.10 -3.36
CA LEU A 806 71.99 -9.35 -4.33
C LEU A 806 71.04 -10.24 -5.13
N THR A 807 71.43 -11.47 -5.52
CA THR A 807 70.49 -12.43 -6.14
C THR A 807 69.33 -12.73 -5.20
N LEU A 808 69.61 -12.93 -3.90
CA LEU A 808 68.58 -13.14 -2.87
C LEU A 808 67.73 -11.89 -2.62
N CYS A 809 68.30 -10.67 -2.69
CA CYS A 809 67.53 -9.42 -2.59
C CYS A 809 66.54 -9.25 -3.75
N PHE A 810 66.93 -9.61 -4.99
CA PHE A 810 66.00 -9.63 -6.12
C PHE A 810 64.92 -10.70 -5.93
N LEU A 811 65.30 -11.94 -5.60
CA LEU A 811 64.34 -13.03 -5.43
C LEU A 811 63.38 -12.84 -4.25
N CYS A 812 63.78 -12.20 -3.15
CA CYS A 812 62.91 -12.00 -1.99
C CYS A 812 61.68 -11.13 -2.32
N SER A 813 61.78 -10.24 -3.31
CA SER A 813 60.66 -9.41 -3.78
C SER A 813 59.47 -10.23 -4.30
N LEU A 814 59.71 -11.45 -4.80
CA LEU A 814 58.66 -12.35 -5.30
C LEU A 814 57.76 -12.86 -4.16
N THR A 815 58.27 -12.91 -2.92
CA THR A 815 57.49 -13.35 -1.73
C THR A 815 56.41 -12.36 -1.30
N PHE A 816 56.43 -11.14 -1.86
CA PHE A 816 55.47 -10.07 -1.59
C PHE A 816 54.24 -10.15 -2.51
N ILE A 817 54.29 -10.92 -3.60
CA ILE A 817 53.26 -11.01 -4.65
C ILE A 817 52.44 -12.30 -4.48
N GLY A 818 51.14 -12.24 -4.75
CA GLY A 818 50.22 -13.37 -4.65
C GLY A 818 49.21 -13.23 -3.50
N ARG A 819 48.38 -14.27 -3.32
CA ARG A 819 47.34 -14.31 -2.29
C ARG A 819 47.98 -14.47 -0.90
N PRO A 820 47.73 -13.56 0.07
CA PRO A 820 48.21 -13.71 1.44
C PRO A 820 47.82 -15.06 2.07
N SER A 821 48.83 -15.71 2.65
CA SER A 821 48.73 -16.93 3.45
C SER A 821 49.62 -16.77 4.67
N GLU A 822 49.42 -17.58 5.71
CA GLU A 822 50.24 -17.53 6.94
C GLU A 822 51.74 -17.61 6.62
N TRP A 823 52.15 -18.60 5.84
CA TRP A 823 53.54 -18.77 5.39
C TRP A 823 54.05 -17.60 4.54
N SER A 824 53.24 -17.03 3.64
CA SER A 824 53.63 -15.85 2.86
C SER A 824 53.86 -14.63 3.75
N CYS A 825 52.92 -14.32 4.66
CA CYS A 825 53.04 -13.21 5.58
C CYS A 825 54.23 -13.37 6.54
N MET A 826 54.47 -14.58 7.06
CA MET A 826 55.59 -14.87 7.97
C MET A 826 56.96 -14.82 7.28
N LEU A 827 57.08 -15.15 5.99
CA LEU A 827 58.36 -15.15 5.28
C LEU A 827 58.74 -13.78 4.72
N ARG A 828 57.76 -13.03 4.17
CA ARG A 828 57.93 -11.78 3.43
C ARG A 828 58.93 -10.80 4.04
N HIS A 829 58.59 -10.23 5.20
CA HIS A 829 59.40 -9.17 5.82
C HIS A 829 60.69 -9.70 6.48
N PRO A 830 60.71 -10.86 7.16
CA PRO A 830 61.96 -11.44 7.67
C PRO A 830 62.98 -11.81 6.59
N ALA A 831 62.54 -12.36 5.44
CA ALA A 831 63.43 -12.70 4.33
C ALA A 831 64.06 -11.44 3.71
N PHE A 832 63.26 -10.41 3.46
CA PHE A 832 63.73 -9.09 3.08
C PHE A 832 64.79 -8.56 4.07
N GLY A 833 64.47 -8.54 5.38
CA GLY A 833 65.38 -7.98 6.38
C GLY A 833 66.73 -8.69 6.47
N ILE A 834 66.74 -10.03 6.45
CA ILE A 834 67.97 -10.83 6.53
C ILE A 834 68.85 -10.65 5.29
N THR A 835 68.26 -10.66 4.09
CA THR A 835 69.00 -10.49 2.83
C THR A 835 69.58 -9.08 2.66
N PHE A 836 68.85 -8.04 3.09
CA PHE A 836 69.33 -6.66 3.05
C PHE A 836 70.45 -6.39 4.06
N VAL A 837 70.36 -6.94 5.29
CA VAL A 837 71.46 -6.85 6.25
C VAL A 837 72.71 -7.58 5.77
N LEU A 838 72.58 -8.74 5.12
CA LEU A 838 73.73 -9.44 4.52
C LEU A 838 74.39 -8.57 3.45
N CYS A 839 73.59 -7.93 2.59
CA CYS A 839 74.06 -7.05 1.53
C CYS A 839 74.82 -5.84 2.10
N ILE A 840 74.22 -5.11 3.04
CA ILE A 840 74.85 -3.93 3.66
C ILE A 840 76.08 -4.32 4.50
N SER A 841 76.06 -5.47 5.17
CA SER A 841 77.23 -5.95 5.94
C SER A 841 78.42 -6.25 5.03
N CYS A 842 78.19 -6.83 3.84
CA CYS A 842 79.22 -7.01 2.82
C CYS A 842 79.77 -5.65 2.31
N LEU A 843 78.91 -4.64 2.12
CA LEU A 843 79.35 -3.28 1.75
C LEU A 843 80.18 -2.63 2.86
N LEU A 844 79.71 -2.71 4.11
CA LEU A 844 80.41 -2.18 5.28
C LEU A 844 81.80 -2.82 5.40
N GLY A 845 81.88 -4.14 5.29
CA GLY A 845 83.15 -4.90 5.23
C GLY A 845 84.08 -4.38 4.14
N LYS A 846 83.58 -4.18 2.90
CA LYS A 846 84.38 -3.58 1.82
C LYS A 846 84.85 -2.16 2.13
N THR A 847 84.00 -1.28 2.69
CA THR A 847 84.42 0.09 3.05
C THR A 847 85.52 0.09 4.12
N ILE A 848 85.45 -0.81 5.11
CA ILE A 848 86.48 -0.94 6.14
C ILE A 848 87.79 -1.45 5.52
N VAL A 849 87.74 -2.44 4.61
CA VAL A 849 88.93 -2.92 3.89
C VAL A 849 89.62 -1.79 3.11
N VAL A 850 88.87 -0.96 2.38
CA VAL A 850 89.42 0.20 1.64
C VAL A 850 90.05 1.23 2.60
N LEU A 851 89.39 1.55 3.72
CA LEU A 851 89.93 2.47 4.73
C LEU A 851 91.20 1.93 5.41
N MET A 852 91.25 0.63 5.71
CA MET A 852 92.39 -0.02 6.35
C MET A 852 93.59 -0.17 5.40
N ALA A 853 93.35 -0.43 4.11
CA ALA A 853 94.39 -0.47 3.09
C ALA A 853 95.19 0.84 3.01
N PHE A 854 94.50 1.99 3.10
CA PHE A 854 95.15 3.30 3.12
C PHE A 854 95.75 3.67 4.49
N ARG A 855 95.12 3.27 5.61
CA ARG A 855 95.71 3.48 6.96
C ARG A 855 97.06 2.76 7.12
N ALA A 856 97.25 1.61 6.48
CA ALA A 856 98.45 0.81 6.58
C ALA A 856 99.66 1.31 5.74
N THR A 857 99.47 2.26 4.81
CA THR A 857 100.60 2.86 4.06
C THR A 857 101.26 4.03 4.78
N LEU A 858 100.69 4.48 5.91
CA LEU A 858 101.33 5.43 6.82
C LEU A 858 102.34 4.70 7.73
N PRO A 859 103.62 5.14 7.80
CA PRO A 859 104.64 4.46 8.59
C PRO A 859 104.30 4.49 10.08
N GLY A 860 104.34 3.32 10.72
CA GLY A 860 104.18 3.17 12.17
C GLY A 860 102.86 2.55 12.65
N SER A 861 101.89 2.22 11.78
CA SER A 861 100.63 1.59 12.21
C SER A 861 100.52 0.10 11.83
N ASN A 862 100.27 -0.76 12.83
CA ASN A 862 100.32 -2.24 12.68
C ASN A 862 98.92 -2.85 12.36
N VAL A 863 97.99 -2.04 11.86
CA VAL A 863 96.53 -2.30 11.89
C VAL A 863 96.10 -3.43 10.95
N MET A 864 96.82 -3.63 9.83
CA MET A 864 96.49 -4.65 8.83
C MET A 864 96.48 -6.09 9.40
N LYS A 865 97.24 -6.35 10.48
CA LYS A 865 97.25 -7.65 11.18
C LYS A 865 95.96 -7.96 11.96
N TRP A 866 95.12 -6.95 12.23
CA TRP A 866 93.91 -7.06 13.06
C TRP A 866 92.60 -7.09 12.26
N PHE A 867 92.66 -7.17 10.92
CA PHE A 867 91.46 -7.19 10.07
C PHE A 867 91.62 -8.06 8.81
N GLY A 868 92.16 -9.28 8.98
CA GLY A 868 92.34 -10.25 7.89
C GLY A 868 91.03 -10.87 7.36
N PRO A 869 91.07 -11.64 6.24
CA PRO A 869 89.88 -12.18 5.57
C PRO A 869 88.93 -12.98 6.48
N LEU A 870 89.48 -13.83 7.36
CA LEU A 870 88.69 -14.58 8.34
C LEU A 870 87.87 -13.66 9.26
N GLN A 871 88.45 -12.56 9.69
CA GLN A 871 87.83 -11.59 10.60
C GLN A 871 86.80 -10.71 9.88
N GLN A 872 87.00 -10.44 8.58
CA GLN A 872 86.00 -9.81 7.71
C GLN A 872 84.77 -10.72 7.56
N ARG A 873 84.96 -12.01 7.26
CA ARG A 873 83.89 -13.02 7.20
C ARG A 873 83.13 -13.12 8.53
N LEU A 874 83.83 -13.21 9.65
CA LEU A 874 83.21 -13.24 10.98
C LEU A 874 82.42 -11.95 11.29
N THR A 875 82.92 -10.77 10.88
CA THR A 875 82.21 -9.49 11.06
C THR A 875 80.88 -9.48 10.29
N VAL A 876 80.88 -9.90 9.01
CA VAL A 876 79.66 -9.97 8.19
C VAL A 876 78.65 -10.97 8.75
N LEU A 877 79.12 -12.13 9.23
CA LEU A 877 78.26 -13.15 9.84
C LEU A 877 77.72 -12.73 11.22
N ALA A 878 78.47 -11.97 12.01
CA ALA A 878 77.99 -11.45 13.29
C ALA A 878 76.89 -10.39 13.10
N LEU A 879 77.08 -9.45 12.17
CA LEU A 879 76.10 -8.39 11.89
C LEU A 879 74.78 -8.93 11.31
N THR A 880 74.85 -10.02 10.53
CA THR A 880 73.64 -10.72 10.03
C THR A 880 72.98 -11.60 11.09
N PHE A 881 73.74 -12.25 11.97
CA PHE A 881 73.21 -13.04 13.07
C PHE A 881 72.33 -12.21 14.02
N ILE A 882 72.70 -10.96 14.30
CA ILE A 882 71.87 -10.01 15.07
C ILE A 882 70.50 -9.80 14.40
N GLN A 883 70.45 -9.64 13.07
CA GLN A 883 69.18 -9.50 12.34
C GLN A 883 68.35 -10.79 12.36
N VAL A 884 68.99 -11.96 12.28
CA VAL A 884 68.30 -13.25 12.41
C VAL A 884 67.66 -13.39 13.79
N LEU A 885 68.35 -12.99 14.86
CA LEU A 885 67.78 -12.97 16.21
C LEU A 885 66.56 -12.03 16.31
N ILE A 886 66.64 -10.81 15.76
CA ILE A 886 65.50 -9.86 15.73
C ILE A 886 64.30 -10.48 15.00
N CYS A 887 64.51 -11.08 13.83
CA CYS A 887 63.45 -11.74 13.06
C CYS A 887 62.82 -12.93 13.81
N VAL A 888 63.62 -13.80 14.43
CA VAL A 888 63.13 -14.95 15.21
C VAL A 888 62.34 -14.49 16.44
N LEU A 889 62.75 -13.40 17.09
CA LEU A 889 62.07 -12.86 18.27
C LEU A 889 60.72 -12.22 17.88
N TRP A 890 60.66 -11.47 16.77
CA TRP A 890 59.40 -10.96 16.21
C TRP A 890 58.42 -12.10 15.87
N LEU A 891 58.87 -13.12 15.13
CA LEU A 891 58.05 -14.27 14.75
C LEU A 891 57.56 -15.11 15.94
N LYS A 892 58.30 -15.14 17.06
CA LYS A 892 57.87 -15.84 18.28
C LYS A 892 56.90 -15.05 19.16
N VAL A 893 56.99 -13.72 19.19
CA VAL A 893 56.12 -12.87 20.02
C VAL A 893 54.78 -12.60 19.33
N SER A 894 54.80 -12.33 18.03
CA SER A 894 53.62 -11.90 17.28
C SER A 894 53.90 -11.98 15.76
N PRO A 895 53.77 -13.16 15.15
CA PRO A 895 54.04 -13.34 13.72
C PRO A 895 53.03 -12.55 12.85
N PRO A 896 53.43 -12.09 11.65
CA PRO A 896 52.50 -11.53 10.68
C PRO A 896 51.49 -12.57 10.18
N PHE A 897 50.23 -12.17 9.97
CA PHE A 897 49.12 -13.07 9.62
C PHE A 897 48.20 -12.47 8.55
N PRO A 898 47.51 -13.29 7.72
CA PRO A 898 46.56 -12.79 6.73
C PRO A 898 45.32 -12.19 7.38
N TYR A 899 44.89 -11.03 6.91
CA TYR A 899 43.79 -10.24 7.47
C TYR A 899 42.85 -9.74 6.37
N MET A 900 41.54 -9.82 6.63
CA MET A 900 40.49 -9.32 5.74
C MET A 900 40.04 -7.93 6.20
N ASN A 901 40.45 -6.91 5.47
CA ASN A 901 40.12 -5.53 5.78
C ASN A 901 38.87 -5.08 5.03
N MET A 902 37.78 -4.89 5.79
CA MET A 902 36.47 -4.45 5.31
C MET A 902 36.21 -2.95 5.57
N ASN A 903 37.19 -2.21 6.11
CA ASN A 903 37.01 -0.84 6.58
C ASN A 903 37.33 0.23 5.53
N TYR A 904 38.21 -0.06 4.57
CA TYR A 904 38.62 0.91 3.54
C TYR A 904 37.56 1.13 2.44
N PHE A 905 36.85 0.08 2.04
CA PHE A 905 35.78 0.13 1.04
C PHE A 905 34.63 -0.76 1.48
N LYS A 906 33.37 -0.29 1.32
CA LYS A 906 32.19 -1.06 1.75
C LYS A 906 31.87 -2.24 0.81
N GLU A 907 32.16 -2.06 -0.47
CA GLU A 907 31.82 -2.93 -1.60
C GLU A 907 32.79 -4.12 -1.84
N LYS A 908 34.00 -4.07 -1.28
CA LYS A 908 35.12 -5.00 -1.54
C LYS A 908 35.80 -5.41 -0.23
N ILE A 909 36.47 -6.55 -0.23
CA ILE A 909 37.33 -7.01 0.88
C ILE A 909 38.78 -6.91 0.42
N ILE A 910 39.60 -6.09 1.08
CA ILE A 910 41.05 -6.10 0.85
C ILE A 910 41.67 -7.23 1.67
N LEU A 911 42.42 -8.12 1.02
CA LEU A 911 43.17 -9.18 1.69
C LEU A 911 44.64 -8.78 1.80
N GLU A 912 45.11 -8.57 3.02
CA GLU A 912 46.45 -8.05 3.33
C GLU A 912 47.17 -8.87 4.42
N CYS A 913 48.47 -8.67 4.59
CA CYS A 913 49.21 -9.24 5.72
C CYS A 913 49.28 -8.22 6.86
N ASN A 914 48.64 -8.51 7.98
CA ASN A 914 48.80 -7.73 9.21
C ASN A 914 50.20 -8.00 9.81
N LEU A 915 50.91 -6.97 10.25
CA LEU A 915 52.27 -7.07 10.79
C LEU A 915 52.37 -7.82 12.13
N GLY A 916 51.25 -8.01 12.85
CA GLY A 916 51.20 -8.61 14.19
C GLY A 916 51.73 -7.66 15.27
N SER A 917 53.00 -7.23 15.15
CA SER A 917 53.60 -6.16 15.94
C SER A 917 54.33 -5.17 15.03
N ALA A 918 53.87 -3.92 15.03
CA ALA A 918 54.56 -2.82 14.39
C ALA A 918 55.96 -2.59 15.00
N ILE A 919 56.15 -2.89 16.29
CA ILE A 919 57.45 -2.74 16.96
C ILE A 919 58.49 -3.70 16.35
N GLY A 920 58.09 -4.92 16.01
CA GLY A 920 58.95 -5.90 15.33
C GLY A 920 59.39 -5.41 13.94
N TYR A 921 58.44 -4.98 13.12
CA TYR A 921 58.69 -4.42 11.78
C TYR A 921 59.63 -3.20 11.82
N TRP A 922 59.36 -2.24 12.72
CA TRP A 922 60.20 -1.05 12.87
C TRP A 922 61.58 -1.35 13.47
N ALA A 923 61.73 -2.40 14.29
CA ALA A 923 63.05 -2.84 14.75
C ALA A 923 63.91 -3.44 13.62
N VAL A 924 63.30 -4.22 12.71
CA VAL A 924 63.96 -4.74 11.49
C VAL A 924 64.41 -3.59 10.60
N LEU A 925 63.52 -2.66 10.24
CA LEU A 925 63.88 -1.48 9.43
C LEU A 925 64.89 -0.57 10.12
N GLY A 926 64.78 -0.40 11.44
CA GLY A 926 65.69 0.41 12.24
C GLY A 926 67.13 -0.10 12.21
N TYR A 927 67.34 -1.41 12.37
CA TYR A 927 68.68 -2.01 12.31
C TYR A 927 69.31 -1.90 10.90
N ILE A 928 68.51 -2.12 9.85
CA ILE A 928 68.91 -1.87 8.44
C ILE A 928 69.35 -0.41 8.27
N GLY A 929 68.57 0.54 8.79
CA GLY A 929 68.87 1.98 8.75
C GLY A 929 70.16 2.35 9.49
N VAL A 930 70.41 1.77 10.67
CA VAL A 930 71.65 1.98 11.44
C VAL A 930 72.87 1.46 10.67
N LEU A 931 72.82 0.26 10.09
CA LEU A 931 73.91 -0.26 9.27
C LEU A 931 74.13 0.56 7.99
N ALA A 932 73.06 1.00 7.34
CA ALA A 932 73.15 1.86 6.16
C ALA A 932 73.79 3.23 6.50
N PHE A 933 73.43 3.83 7.64
CA PHE A 933 74.02 5.09 8.13
C PHE A 933 75.51 4.92 8.47
N LEU A 934 75.90 3.85 9.17
CA LEU A 934 77.31 3.54 9.43
C LEU A 934 78.10 3.34 8.12
N SER A 935 77.53 2.62 7.15
CA SER A 935 78.13 2.44 5.82
C SER A 935 78.24 3.76 5.04
N LEU A 936 77.27 4.68 5.19
CA LEU A 936 77.30 6.02 4.57
C LEU A 936 78.40 6.88 5.17
N VAL A 937 78.58 6.88 6.50
CA VAL A 937 79.66 7.61 7.18
C VAL A 937 81.04 7.08 6.78
N LEU A 938 81.26 5.77 6.79
CA LEU A 938 82.56 5.17 6.43
C LEU A 938 82.90 5.36 4.94
N SER A 939 81.94 5.19 4.04
CA SER A 939 82.17 5.44 2.61
C SER A 939 82.42 6.92 2.30
N PHE A 940 81.74 7.85 2.98
CA PHE A 940 82.00 9.29 2.82
C PHE A 940 83.43 9.67 3.24
N LEU A 941 83.97 9.05 4.30
CA LEU A 941 85.38 9.20 4.67
C LEU A 941 86.33 8.62 3.60
N ALA A 942 86.00 7.46 3.02
CA ALA A 942 86.79 6.84 1.96
C ALA A 942 86.79 7.64 0.64
N ARG A 943 85.78 8.50 0.39
CA ARG A 943 85.65 9.29 -0.85
C ARG A 943 86.83 10.22 -1.15
N LYS A 944 87.60 10.63 -0.14
CA LYS A 944 88.77 11.54 -0.30
C LYS A 944 90.09 10.83 -0.64
N LEU A 945 90.09 9.50 -0.73
CA LEU A 945 91.31 8.73 -0.98
C LEU A 945 91.64 8.67 -2.49
N PRO A 946 92.85 9.06 -2.91
CA PRO A 946 93.30 8.89 -4.29
C PRO A 946 93.72 7.44 -4.54
N ASP A 947 92.87 6.68 -5.21
CA ASP A 947 93.15 5.34 -5.72
C ASP A 947 93.07 5.36 -7.25
N ASN A 948 93.85 4.51 -7.93
CA ASN A 948 93.94 4.43 -9.39
C ASN A 948 92.61 4.00 -10.03
N PHE A 949 91.71 3.40 -9.25
CA PHE A 949 90.33 3.09 -9.63
C PHE A 949 89.38 3.82 -8.68
N ASN A 950 88.35 4.49 -9.22
CA ASN A 950 87.42 5.35 -8.47
C ASN A 950 86.42 4.57 -7.56
N GLU A 951 86.80 3.38 -7.05
CA GLU A 951 85.90 2.45 -6.37
C GLU A 951 85.24 3.02 -5.12
N ALA A 952 86.00 3.69 -4.23
CA ALA A 952 85.44 4.31 -3.03
C ALA A 952 84.32 5.31 -3.38
N LYS A 953 84.47 6.04 -4.49
CA LYS A 953 83.47 7.00 -5.00
C LYS A 953 82.19 6.28 -5.45
N PHE A 954 82.32 5.17 -6.19
CA PHE A 954 81.18 4.35 -6.62
C PHE A 954 80.44 3.68 -5.45
N ILE A 955 81.17 3.17 -4.45
CA ILE A 955 80.57 2.62 -3.22
C ILE A 955 79.83 3.72 -2.44
N THR A 956 80.37 4.96 -2.40
CA THR A 956 79.67 6.08 -1.74
C THR A 956 78.41 6.51 -2.50
N PHE A 957 78.38 6.40 -3.82
CA PHE A 957 77.17 6.69 -4.61
C PHE A 957 76.09 5.63 -4.40
N SER A 958 76.46 4.35 -4.37
CA SER A 958 75.49 3.26 -4.24
C SER A 958 74.74 3.29 -2.90
N ILE A 959 75.45 3.51 -1.79
CA ILE A 959 74.84 3.63 -0.46
C ILE A 959 74.06 4.94 -0.27
N LEU A 960 74.42 6.02 -0.98
CA LEU A 960 73.66 7.27 -0.97
C LEU A 960 72.30 7.09 -1.67
N ILE A 961 72.28 6.44 -2.84
CA ILE A 961 71.04 6.11 -3.55
C ILE A 961 70.17 5.16 -2.70
N PHE A 962 70.79 4.15 -2.08
CA PHE A 962 70.12 3.26 -1.13
C PHE A 962 69.40 4.04 -0.02
N CYS A 963 70.11 4.94 0.67
CA CYS A 963 69.51 5.73 1.75
C CYS A 963 68.39 6.65 1.25
N ALA A 964 68.52 7.25 0.06
CA ALA A 964 67.48 8.09 -0.52
C ALA A 964 66.18 7.31 -0.78
N VAL A 965 66.27 6.11 -1.35
CA VAL A 965 65.11 5.23 -1.62
C VAL A 965 64.39 4.83 -0.34
N TRP A 966 65.12 4.46 0.72
CA TRP A 966 64.50 4.04 1.98
C TRP A 966 63.94 5.21 2.80
N ILE A 967 64.44 6.44 2.61
CA ILE A 967 63.82 7.65 3.18
C ILE A 967 62.51 8.01 2.47
N THR A 968 62.45 7.91 1.13
CA THR A 968 61.21 8.22 0.38
C THR A 968 60.15 7.11 0.49
N PHE A 969 60.55 5.88 0.80
CA PHE A 969 59.64 4.76 1.07
C PHE A 969 58.66 5.04 2.23
N ILE A 970 59.13 5.58 3.36
CA ILE A 970 58.34 5.75 4.59
C ILE A 970 57.02 6.54 4.36
N PRO A 971 57.02 7.76 3.77
CA PRO A 971 55.77 8.49 3.51
C PRO A 971 54.89 7.83 2.42
N ALA A 972 55.47 7.10 1.47
CA ALA A 972 54.73 6.40 0.42
C ALA A 972 54.01 5.14 0.97
N TYR A 973 54.61 4.45 1.94
CA TYR A 973 54.00 3.34 2.67
C TYR A 973 52.76 3.77 3.46
N VAL A 974 52.85 4.88 4.19
CA VAL A 974 51.75 5.37 5.06
C VAL A 974 50.58 5.99 4.28
N SER A 975 50.83 6.51 3.07
CA SER A 975 49.81 7.17 2.24
C SER A 975 49.07 6.23 1.28
N SER A 976 49.59 5.02 1.05
CA SER A 976 48.98 4.03 0.14
C SER A 976 48.07 3.05 0.91
N PRO A 977 46.84 2.74 0.44
CA PRO A 977 46.03 1.67 1.01
C PRO A 977 46.18 0.34 0.23
N GLY A 978 45.96 -0.78 0.93
CA GLY A 978 45.84 -2.12 0.32
C GLY A 978 47.02 -2.51 -0.58
N LYS A 979 46.72 -3.10 -1.76
CA LYS A 979 47.72 -3.66 -2.68
C LYS A 979 48.81 -2.67 -3.15
N PHE A 980 48.56 -1.37 -3.08
CA PHE A 980 49.55 -0.35 -3.45
C PHE A 980 50.70 -0.25 -2.43
N THR A 981 50.46 -0.51 -1.13
CA THR A 981 51.54 -0.61 -0.12
C THR A 981 52.59 -1.66 -0.51
N VAL A 982 52.11 -2.81 -1.00
CA VAL A 982 52.90 -3.97 -1.40
C VAL A 982 53.77 -3.63 -2.61
N ALA A 983 53.18 -2.98 -3.63
CA ALA A 983 53.90 -2.55 -4.81
C ALA A 983 55.00 -1.52 -4.49
N VAL A 984 54.75 -0.61 -3.52
CA VAL A 984 55.73 0.38 -3.05
C VAL A 984 56.88 -0.26 -2.27
N GLU A 985 56.63 -1.24 -1.41
CA GLU A 985 57.70 -2.04 -0.75
C GLU A 985 58.58 -2.76 -1.79
N ILE A 986 57.97 -3.42 -2.77
CA ILE A 986 58.70 -4.12 -3.85
C ILE A 986 59.54 -3.14 -4.67
N PHE A 987 58.99 -1.97 -5.03
CA PHE A 987 59.73 -0.97 -5.79
C PHE A 987 60.96 -0.47 -5.05
N ALA A 988 60.87 -0.22 -3.73
CA ALA A 988 62.02 0.18 -2.92
C ALA A 988 63.10 -0.92 -2.86
N ILE A 989 62.70 -2.19 -2.70
CA ILE A 989 63.59 -3.36 -2.72
C ILE A 989 64.33 -3.48 -4.06
N LEU A 990 63.62 -3.39 -5.18
CA LEU A 990 64.20 -3.53 -6.51
C LEU A 990 65.12 -2.35 -6.86
N ALA A 991 64.68 -1.10 -6.65
CA ALA A 991 65.45 0.10 -6.98
C ALA A 991 66.77 0.18 -6.19
N SER A 992 66.74 -0.16 -4.89
CA SER A 992 67.95 -0.19 -4.06
C SER A 992 68.89 -1.35 -4.44
N SER A 993 68.37 -2.52 -4.80
CA SER A 993 69.18 -3.65 -5.28
C SER A 993 69.88 -3.35 -6.62
N PHE A 994 69.18 -2.72 -7.58
CA PHE A 994 69.78 -2.28 -8.85
C PHE A 994 70.83 -1.19 -8.65
N ALA A 995 70.62 -0.24 -7.73
CA ALA A 995 71.61 0.80 -7.43
C ALA A 995 72.93 0.20 -6.91
N LEU A 996 72.85 -0.82 -6.05
CA LEU A 996 74.03 -1.54 -5.55
C LEU A 996 74.73 -2.36 -6.66
N LEU A 997 73.97 -3.07 -7.50
CA LEU A 997 74.51 -3.81 -8.65
C LEU A 997 75.26 -2.89 -9.62
N PHE A 998 74.58 -1.90 -10.19
CA PHE A 998 75.11 -1.10 -11.29
C PHE A 998 76.28 -0.20 -10.86
N CYS A 999 76.22 0.41 -9.66
CA CYS A 999 77.31 1.26 -9.21
C CYS A 999 78.60 0.47 -8.91
N ILE A 1000 78.49 -0.74 -8.34
CA ILE A 1000 79.66 -1.46 -7.79
C ILE A 1000 80.30 -2.40 -8.83
N PHE A 1001 79.50 -2.99 -9.72
CA PHE A 1001 79.98 -4.03 -10.63
C PHE A 1001 80.12 -3.57 -12.09
N THR A 1002 79.22 -2.72 -12.62
CA THR A 1002 79.30 -2.27 -14.02
C THR A 1002 80.65 -1.64 -14.40
N PRO A 1003 81.30 -0.78 -13.57
CA PRO A 1003 82.64 -0.26 -13.88
C PRO A 1003 83.71 -1.36 -14.01
N LYS A 1004 83.57 -2.47 -13.28
CA LYS A 1004 84.52 -3.59 -13.27
C LYS A 1004 84.26 -4.55 -14.44
N CYS A 1005 83.00 -4.89 -14.70
CA CYS A 1005 82.58 -5.64 -15.89
C CYS A 1005 83.01 -4.91 -17.17
N TYR A 1006 82.89 -3.58 -17.22
CA TYR A 1006 83.33 -2.77 -18.36
C TYR A 1006 84.85 -2.89 -18.60
N ILE A 1007 85.67 -2.81 -17.55
CA ILE A 1007 87.13 -2.98 -17.69
C ILE A 1007 87.48 -4.41 -18.12
N ILE A 1008 86.85 -5.43 -17.51
CA ILE A 1008 87.08 -6.85 -17.84
C ILE A 1008 86.73 -7.16 -19.30
N LEU A 1009 85.58 -6.69 -19.80
CA LEU A 1009 85.06 -7.03 -21.13
C LEU A 1009 85.58 -6.13 -22.26
N PHE A 1010 85.80 -4.84 -22.01
CA PHE A 1010 86.10 -3.86 -23.06
C PHE A 1010 87.47 -3.19 -22.93
N LYS A 1011 88.19 -3.36 -21.81
CA LYS A 1011 89.54 -2.76 -21.59
C LYS A 1011 90.53 -3.71 -20.89
N PRO A 1012 90.81 -4.90 -21.45
CA PRO A 1012 91.74 -5.87 -20.85
C PRO A 1012 93.17 -5.32 -20.68
N GLU A 1013 93.57 -4.29 -21.44
CA GLU A 1013 94.88 -3.62 -21.32
C GLU A 1013 95.09 -2.96 -19.94
N LEU A 1014 94.00 -2.60 -19.24
CA LEU A 1014 94.05 -2.06 -17.88
C LEU A 1014 94.12 -3.16 -16.81
N ASN A 1015 93.81 -4.41 -17.15
CA ASN A 1015 93.74 -5.55 -16.22
C ASN A 1015 95.14 -6.19 -15.96
N THR A 1016 96.19 -5.36 -15.84
CA THR A 1016 97.57 -5.82 -15.62
C THR A 1016 98.14 -5.29 -14.30
N LYS A 1017 98.89 -6.12 -13.57
CA LYS A 1017 99.49 -5.77 -12.27
C LYS A 1017 100.36 -4.49 -12.35
N LYS A 1018 100.98 -4.25 -13.51
CA LYS A 1018 101.85 -3.10 -13.80
C LYS A 1018 101.09 -1.77 -13.97
N ASN A 1019 99.83 -1.82 -14.41
CA ASN A 1019 98.98 -0.63 -14.55
C ASN A 1019 98.22 -0.31 -13.26
N MET A 1020 97.94 -1.31 -12.41
CA MET A 1020 97.28 -1.06 -11.11
C MET A 1020 98.25 -0.55 -10.03
N MET A 1021 99.48 -1.08 -9.99
CA MET A 1021 100.54 -0.60 -9.08
C MET A 1021 101.28 0.61 -9.68
N GLY A 1022 100.64 1.78 -9.65
CA GLY A 1022 101.21 3.04 -10.15
C GLY A 1022 102.59 3.36 -9.55
N LYS A 1023 103.49 3.93 -10.37
CA LYS A 1023 104.89 4.21 -10.00
C LYS A 1023 105.00 5.03 -8.72
N MET A 1024 105.62 4.47 -7.68
CA MET A 1024 106.32 5.29 -6.68
C MET A 1024 107.53 5.93 -7.36
N ALA A 1025 107.53 7.25 -7.51
CA ALA A 1025 108.72 8.00 -7.90
C ALA A 1025 109.63 8.15 -6.67
N SER A 1026 110.70 7.34 -6.61
CA SER A 1026 111.73 7.52 -5.58
C SER A 1026 112.45 8.84 -5.79
N LYS A 1027 112.31 9.78 -4.85
CA LYS A 1027 113.19 10.96 -4.76
C LYS A 1027 114.48 10.55 -4.05
N SER A 1028 115.58 10.52 -4.79
CA SER A 1028 116.94 10.64 -4.24
C SER A 1028 117.43 12.08 -4.43
N LEU A 1029 118.14 12.60 -3.44
CA LEU A 1029 118.86 13.89 -3.30
C LEU A 1029 118.97 14.79 -4.57
N TYR A 1030 118.82 16.11 -4.47
CA TYR A 1030 119.13 16.96 -3.31
C TYR A 1030 117.93 17.38 -2.44
#